data_AF-A0A7W4KAB4-F1
#
_entry.id   AF-A0A7W4KAB4-F1
#
_cell.length_a   1.000
_cell.length_b   1.000
_cell.length_c   1.000
_cell.angle_alpha   90.00
_cell.angle_beta   90.00
_cell.angle_gamma   90.00
#
_symmetry.space_group_name_H-M   'P 1'
#
loop_
_entity.id
_entity.type
_entity.pdbx_description
1 polymer ?
#
loop_
_entity_poly.entity_id
_entity_poly.type
_entity_poly.pdbx_seq_one_letter_code
_entity_poly.pdbx_strand_id
1 'polypeptide(L)'
;MKQVDKPKFDREQQVQDWLESVITDDRLSDVIVGADKIREALMWSESPEFKPPFPIDYLSRLGNLRAAGHVLGELHTLELVAKNNRSISSEKGERLFVDLLYCARETSRFVLFEIKNQHGSSREAVTEIMAYEHEALNHTPFSSANDVMMVIVSRNFSTLLDHAVTGLNSWSHRRVLCLRFDDSQAEPQLIVHIPIAWSAIGQKGLTADGIVAATLSFTPASSLDEDDIHAVCSTAANLMVREAERSGGSGFAMVAYNHLYPRMANSPYLILAGVVNPFSFLERAQSEGFLENSRSPICDFILEDGRTRELSACWSWLSNDGGAAVQYLEGYGSSEWALAQGWEDIRNIERWRYPGLTLDRHIMPVSVDFWGVLGDYARDAVRHVDRMRNFMSSCARPGMDWRHPILGVLLLDEIASTPPLIDGQWTFSALFRLGLLLGRFGSLSAQIADAEPEQKRLLQASSFWAEVDMAGILQEVALRYSSAEDIDEPPPTISVRRCKTGAEAFASVSDFADWILRAFIGEDEQLMRSAFSTGWQTHAIFDWQFDAKQDDPQITRLRDLGVERARYWLKCSIIAASGDGRDASAANTAIITSFGDQIPLNEGKNAALAAINALSPTILIDKLLTEIPRIVDSWHPQLAHILTPVASIGHDWDWFEQQIAAAHKRGEKNPCICIGAGGEIAVGVLPSMPGIPKVDDVTQKVLLSSNSSGSETILVVSWEELRAGKVPGLS
;
A
#
# COMPACT_ATOMS: atom_id res chain seq x y z
N MET A 1 -31.22 20.33 36.69
CA MET A 1 -32.01 19.65 35.66
C MET A 1 -32.30 20.66 34.56
N LYS A 2 -31.53 20.61 33.46
CA LYS A 2 -31.83 21.43 32.26
C LYS A 2 -33.03 20.79 31.54
N GLN A 3 -34.01 21.60 31.18
CA GLN A 3 -35.09 21.20 30.27
C GLN A 3 -34.45 20.60 29.01
N VAL A 4 -34.74 19.33 28.74
CA VAL A 4 -34.49 18.73 27.43
C VAL A 4 -35.58 19.31 26.53
N ASP A 5 -35.21 20.19 25.60
CA ASP A 5 -36.14 20.73 24.61
C ASP A 5 -36.81 19.58 23.87
N LYS A 6 -38.13 19.65 23.79
CA LYS A 6 -38.95 18.64 23.12
C LYS A 6 -38.73 18.79 21.60
N PRO A 7 -38.46 17.70 20.86
CA PRO A 7 -38.19 17.79 19.42
C PRO A 7 -39.37 18.44 18.68
N LYS A 8 -39.08 19.22 17.64
CA LYS A 8 -40.10 19.90 16.80
C LYS A 8 -40.80 18.89 15.88
N PHE A 9 -40.11 17.81 15.54
CA PHE A 9 -40.60 16.70 14.71
C PHE A 9 -40.61 15.39 15.51
N ASP A 10 -41.77 15.02 16.06
CA ASP A 10 -41.95 13.85 16.91
C ASP A 10 -42.22 12.56 16.11
N ARG A 11 -42.60 12.65 14.82
CA ARG A 11 -42.97 11.51 13.96
C ARG A 11 -42.20 11.47 12.64
N GLU A 12 -41.91 10.26 12.15
CA GLU A 12 -41.26 10.03 10.83
C GLU A 12 -42.00 10.73 9.69
N GLN A 13 -43.34 10.62 9.66
CA GLN A 13 -44.16 11.31 8.66
C GLN A 13 -43.94 12.83 8.62
N GLN A 14 -43.70 13.49 9.76
CA GLN A 14 -43.48 14.94 9.76
C GLN A 14 -42.14 15.31 9.12
N VAL A 15 -41.12 14.45 9.30
CA VAL A 15 -39.81 14.62 8.67
C VAL A 15 -39.92 14.35 7.16
N GLN A 16 -40.69 13.33 6.78
CA GLN A 16 -40.97 13.01 5.38
C GLN A 16 -41.72 14.14 4.65
N ASP A 17 -42.80 14.67 5.24
CA ASP A 17 -43.59 15.76 4.66
C ASP A 17 -42.73 17.03 4.49
N TRP A 18 -41.87 17.32 5.48
CA TRP A 18 -40.92 18.42 5.41
C TRP A 18 -39.89 18.20 4.29
N LEU A 19 -39.33 17.00 4.19
CA LEU A 19 -38.34 16.68 3.16
C LEU A 19 -38.96 16.73 1.74
N GLU A 20 -40.17 16.22 1.57
CA GLU A 20 -40.94 16.33 0.30
C GLU A 20 -41.13 17.80 -0.10
N SER A 21 -41.49 18.67 0.85
CA SER A 21 -41.62 20.11 0.60
C SER A 21 -40.30 20.74 0.17
N VAL A 22 -39.20 20.43 0.86
CA VAL A 22 -37.88 20.98 0.54
C VAL A 22 -37.39 20.54 -0.84
N ILE A 23 -37.64 19.27 -1.21
CA ILE A 23 -37.28 18.74 -2.53
C ILE A 23 -38.12 19.38 -3.63
N THR A 24 -39.43 19.51 -3.40
CA THR A 24 -40.36 20.13 -4.37
C THR A 24 -40.01 21.59 -4.64
N ASP A 25 -39.50 22.30 -3.63
CA ASP A 25 -39.06 23.69 -3.75
C ASP A 25 -37.63 23.83 -4.33
N ASP A 26 -36.97 22.73 -4.70
CA ASP A 26 -35.58 22.68 -5.20
C ASP A 26 -34.56 23.27 -4.20
N ARG A 27 -34.81 23.07 -2.90
CA ARG A 27 -34.01 23.60 -1.78
C ARG A 27 -33.25 22.53 -1.00
N LEU A 28 -33.18 21.29 -1.51
CA LEU A 28 -32.55 20.18 -0.80
C LEU A 28 -31.06 20.42 -0.55
N SER A 29 -30.34 21.00 -1.52
CA SER A 29 -28.93 21.38 -1.37
C SER A 29 -28.73 22.43 -0.27
N ASP A 30 -29.65 23.40 -0.15
CA ASP A 30 -29.55 24.50 0.83
C ASP A 30 -29.64 24.01 2.28
N VAL A 31 -30.39 22.94 2.53
CA VAL A 31 -30.59 22.40 3.89
C VAL A 31 -29.55 21.35 4.27
N ILE A 32 -28.77 20.86 3.30
CA ILE A 32 -27.70 19.89 3.54
C ILE A 32 -26.43 20.62 3.97
N VAL A 33 -25.97 20.34 5.19
CA VAL A 33 -24.76 20.92 5.77
C VAL A 33 -23.63 19.90 5.73
N GLY A 34 -22.46 20.33 5.24
CA GLY A 34 -21.23 19.50 5.23
C GLY A 34 -20.89 18.86 3.89
N ALA A 35 -21.64 19.14 2.82
CA ALA A 35 -21.31 18.66 1.47
C ALA A 35 -19.92 19.14 1.00
N ASP A 36 -19.54 20.37 1.29
CA ASP A 36 -18.22 20.91 0.94
C ASP A 36 -17.07 20.17 1.63
N LYS A 37 -17.27 19.72 2.89
CA LYS A 37 -16.27 18.92 3.60
C LYS A 37 -15.99 17.59 2.92
N ILE A 38 -17.02 16.97 2.31
CA ILE A 38 -16.84 15.73 1.55
C ILE A 38 -15.99 16.00 0.31
N ARG A 39 -16.27 17.11 -0.40
CA ARG A 39 -15.49 17.52 -1.55
C ARG A 39 -14.03 17.78 -1.16
N GLU A 40 -13.80 18.49 -0.06
CA GLU A 40 -12.46 18.77 0.48
C GLU A 40 -11.71 17.48 0.87
N ALA A 41 -12.35 16.54 1.57
CA ALA A 41 -11.74 15.27 1.95
C ALA A 41 -11.40 14.39 0.73
N LEU A 42 -12.22 14.45 -0.33
CA LEU A 42 -11.93 13.75 -1.60
C LEU A 42 -10.77 14.38 -2.37
N MET A 43 -10.61 15.72 -2.34
CA MET A 43 -9.48 16.40 -2.97
C MET A 43 -8.13 15.87 -2.46
N TRP A 44 -8.04 15.50 -1.18
CA TRP A 44 -6.84 14.85 -0.63
C TRP A 44 -6.48 13.57 -1.39
N SER A 45 -7.46 12.66 -1.47
CA SER A 45 -7.28 11.33 -2.06
C SER A 45 -7.00 11.39 -3.55
N GLU A 46 -7.41 12.48 -4.21
CA GLU A 46 -7.22 12.74 -5.64
C GLU A 46 -6.05 13.69 -5.93
N SER A 47 -5.31 14.12 -4.89
CA SER A 47 -4.23 15.09 -5.05
C SER A 47 -3.12 14.53 -5.95
N PRO A 48 -2.62 15.33 -6.92
CA PRO A 48 -1.47 14.98 -7.71
C PRO A 48 -0.15 15.22 -6.97
N GLU A 49 -0.18 15.97 -5.86
CA GLU A 49 1.01 16.40 -5.12
C GLU A 49 1.45 15.39 -4.06
N PHE A 50 0.62 14.38 -3.76
CA PHE A 50 0.91 13.37 -2.75
C PHE A 50 0.92 11.97 -3.36
N LYS A 51 1.88 11.16 -2.91
CA LYS A 51 1.89 9.73 -3.13
C LYS A 51 0.85 9.13 -2.18
N PRO A 52 -0.27 8.57 -2.69
CA PRO A 52 -1.26 7.97 -1.81
C PRO A 52 -0.64 6.71 -1.19
N PRO A 53 -0.55 6.58 0.15
CA PRO A 53 -0.19 5.31 0.75
C PRO A 53 -1.24 4.26 0.37
N PHE A 54 -0.92 2.95 0.40
CA PHE A 54 -1.94 1.91 0.30
C PHE A 54 -2.82 2.01 1.55
N PRO A 55 -4.02 2.61 1.46
CA PRO A 55 -4.53 3.32 2.61
C PRO A 55 -5.51 2.40 3.32
N ILE A 56 -5.06 1.20 3.74
CA ILE A 56 -5.89 0.16 4.37
C ILE A 56 -6.83 0.77 5.41
N ASP A 57 -6.28 1.62 6.26
CA ASP A 57 -7.02 2.29 7.34
C ASP A 57 -8.04 3.33 6.86
N TYR A 58 -7.87 3.84 5.64
CA TYR A 58 -8.73 4.83 5.00
C TYR A 58 -9.67 4.24 3.96
N LEU A 59 -9.48 3.01 3.47
CA LEU A 59 -10.30 2.42 2.39
C LEU A 59 -11.79 2.47 2.70
N SER A 60 -12.15 2.09 3.92
CA SER A 60 -13.52 2.16 4.42
C SER A 60 -14.08 3.59 4.42
N ARG A 61 -13.28 4.56 4.85
CA ARG A 61 -13.66 5.97 4.84
C ARG A 61 -13.80 6.50 3.41
N LEU A 62 -12.85 6.17 2.53
CA LEU A 62 -12.87 6.57 1.13
C LEU A 62 -14.10 6.01 0.41
N GLY A 63 -14.50 4.76 0.70
CA GLY A 63 -15.75 4.17 0.21
C GLY A 63 -16.97 5.00 0.62
N ASN A 64 -17.05 5.38 1.89
CA ASN A 64 -18.12 6.24 2.41
C ASN A 64 -18.10 7.65 1.80
N LEU A 65 -16.92 8.28 1.66
CA LEU A 65 -16.77 9.61 1.06
C LEU A 65 -17.16 9.60 -0.42
N ARG A 66 -16.70 8.61 -1.19
CA ARG A 66 -17.05 8.44 -2.62
C ARG A 66 -18.54 8.20 -2.80
N ALA A 67 -19.14 7.36 -1.96
CA ALA A 67 -20.59 7.13 -1.97
C ALA A 67 -21.36 8.42 -1.65
N ALA A 68 -21.02 9.11 -0.57
CA ALA A 68 -21.65 10.37 -0.19
C ALA A 68 -21.51 11.44 -1.29
N GLY A 69 -20.30 11.64 -1.81
CA GLY A 69 -20.02 12.60 -2.88
C GLY A 69 -20.80 12.31 -4.16
N HIS A 70 -20.92 11.03 -4.54
CA HIS A 70 -21.70 10.63 -5.70
C HIS A 70 -23.18 10.93 -5.52
N VAL A 71 -23.78 10.53 -4.39
CA VAL A 71 -25.20 10.78 -4.13
C VAL A 71 -25.50 12.28 -4.02
N LEU A 72 -24.68 13.04 -3.28
CA LEU A 72 -24.81 14.50 -3.19
C LEU A 72 -24.77 15.17 -4.57
N GLY A 73 -23.95 14.65 -5.49
CA GLY A 73 -23.87 15.06 -6.89
C GLY A 73 -25.14 14.83 -7.72
N GLU A 74 -26.16 14.16 -7.17
CA GLU A 74 -27.36 13.75 -7.89
C GLU A 74 -28.65 14.24 -7.22
N LEU A 75 -28.56 14.95 -6.09
CA LEU A 75 -29.69 15.51 -5.33
C LEU A 75 -30.24 16.82 -5.94
N HIS A 76 -30.34 16.88 -7.26
CA HIS A 76 -30.77 18.06 -8.04
C HIS A 76 -31.90 17.64 -8.97
N THR A 77 -32.88 18.50 -9.23
CA THR A 77 -33.92 18.25 -10.26
C THR A 77 -34.65 16.91 -10.06
N LEU A 78 -35.04 16.62 -8.82
CA LEU A 78 -35.65 15.34 -8.43
C LEU A 78 -37.15 15.32 -8.78
N GLU A 79 -37.58 14.31 -9.54
CA GLU A 79 -38.99 14.08 -9.87
C GLU A 79 -39.57 12.96 -8.99
N LEU A 80 -40.66 13.24 -8.25
CA LEU A 80 -41.28 12.27 -7.35
C LEU A 80 -41.91 11.11 -8.14
N VAL A 81 -41.48 9.89 -7.85
CA VAL A 81 -42.01 8.65 -8.45
C VAL A 81 -43.02 7.99 -7.51
N ALA A 82 -42.65 7.82 -6.24
CA ALA A 82 -43.49 7.19 -5.23
C ALA A 82 -43.19 7.73 -3.82
N LYS A 83 -44.16 7.56 -2.92
CA LYS A 83 -44.03 7.80 -1.47
C LYS A 83 -44.83 6.77 -0.70
N ASN A 84 -44.72 6.78 0.64
CA ASN A 84 -45.24 5.74 1.54
C ASN A 84 -46.77 5.48 1.49
N ASN A 85 -47.53 6.17 0.64
CA ASN A 85 -48.94 5.91 0.41
C ASN A 85 -49.23 4.92 -0.73
N ARG A 86 -48.22 4.50 -1.49
CA ARG A 86 -48.36 3.59 -2.63
C ARG A 86 -47.27 2.53 -2.60
N SER A 87 -47.67 1.26 -2.74
CA SER A 87 -46.72 0.15 -2.86
C SER A 87 -45.96 0.28 -4.18
N ILE A 88 -44.64 0.09 -4.13
CA ILE A 88 -43.79 0.02 -5.32
C ILE A 88 -43.69 -1.39 -5.90
N SER A 89 -44.25 -2.41 -5.23
CA SER A 89 -44.19 -3.79 -5.74
C SER A 89 -44.92 -3.94 -7.08
N SER A 90 -44.26 -4.59 -8.04
CA SER A 90 -44.83 -5.08 -9.29
C SER A 90 -45.82 -6.25 -9.06
N GLU A 91 -45.67 -6.95 -7.93
CA GLU A 91 -46.39 -8.18 -7.64
C GLU A 91 -47.64 -7.96 -6.80
N LYS A 92 -48.69 -8.68 -7.18
CA LYS A 92 -50.00 -8.50 -6.56
C LYS A 92 -50.03 -9.16 -5.18
N GLY A 93 -50.20 -8.34 -4.14
CA GLY A 93 -50.36 -8.78 -2.76
C GLY A 93 -49.17 -8.45 -1.87
N GLU A 94 -48.05 -8.06 -2.47
CA GLU A 94 -46.89 -7.53 -1.76
C GLU A 94 -47.09 -6.06 -1.39
N ARG A 95 -46.48 -5.67 -0.27
CA ARG A 95 -46.64 -4.35 0.34
C ARG A 95 -45.27 -3.77 0.66
N LEU A 96 -44.69 -3.07 -0.32
CA LEU A 96 -43.39 -2.40 -0.21
C LEU A 96 -43.64 -0.89 -0.31
N PHE A 97 -43.64 -0.20 0.83
CA PHE A 97 -43.92 1.24 0.91
C PHE A 97 -42.64 1.99 1.23
N VAL A 98 -41.96 2.45 0.20
CA VAL A 98 -40.80 3.34 0.34
C VAL A 98 -41.23 4.70 0.92
N ASP A 99 -40.43 5.31 1.77
CA ASP A 99 -40.72 6.65 2.30
C ASP A 99 -40.80 7.68 1.17
N LEU A 100 -39.71 7.83 0.42
CA LEU A 100 -39.70 8.62 -0.82
C LEU A 100 -38.82 7.94 -1.88
N LEU A 101 -39.32 7.90 -3.11
CA LEU A 101 -38.59 7.49 -4.30
C LEU A 101 -38.65 8.60 -5.34
N TYR A 102 -37.50 9.08 -5.74
CA TYR A 102 -37.34 10.10 -6.78
C TYR A 102 -36.56 9.56 -7.97
N CYS A 103 -36.68 10.23 -9.11
CA CYS A 103 -35.81 10.09 -10.26
C CYS A 103 -35.08 11.41 -10.51
N ALA A 104 -33.75 11.39 -10.54
CA ALA A 104 -32.92 12.53 -10.93
C ALA A 104 -33.04 12.71 -12.45
N ARG A 105 -33.77 13.74 -12.90
CA ARG A 105 -34.21 13.85 -14.30
C ARG A 105 -33.06 13.91 -15.31
N GLU A 106 -31.96 14.56 -14.94
CA GLU A 106 -30.82 14.75 -15.83
C GLU A 106 -30.03 13.47 -16.09
N THR A 107 -29.95 12.60 -15.09
CA THR A 107 -29.15 11.36 -15.14
C THR A 107 -30.00 10.10 -15.24
N SER A 108 -31.32 10.23 -15.08
CA SER A 108 -32.30 9.14 -15.05
C SER A 108 -32.00 8.08 -13.98
N ARG A 109 -31.44 8.50 -12.85
CA ARG A 109 -31.12 7.63 -11.71
C ARG A 109 -32.15 7.72 -10.61
N PHE A 110 -32.46 6.60 -9.97
CA PHE A 110 -33.39 6.57 -8.86
C PHE A 110 -32.70 6.96 -7.55
N VAL A 111 -33.40 7.71 -6.70
CA VAL A 111 -32.94 8.08 -5.36
C VAL A 111 -33.99 7.65 -4.35
N LEU A 112 -33.64 6.66 -3.53
CA LEU A 112 -34.43 6.12 -2.44
C LEU A 112 -34.10 6.85 -1.15
N PHE A 113 -35.11 7.37 -0.46
CA PHE A 113 -34.96 7.92 0.88
C PHE A 113 -35.60 6.98 1.89
N GLU A 114 -34.88 6.74 2.99
CA GLU A 114 -35.33 6.00 4.16
C GLU A 114 -35.19 6.89 5.41
N ILE A 115 -36.26 7.09 6.16
CA ILE A 115 -36.34 8.11 7.22
C ILE A 115 -36.58 7.46 8.58
N LYS A 116 -35.58 7.52 9.46
CA LYS A 116 -35.66 6.97 10.83
C LYS A 116 -35.62 8.07 11.89
N ASN A 117 -36.76 8.31 12.54
CA ASN A 117 -36.88 9.37 13.56
C ASN A 117 -36.67 8.83 14.99
N GLN A 118 -36.73 7.51 15.20
CA GLN A 118 -36.65 6.89 16.53
C GLN A 118 -35.40 6.03 16.70
N HIS A 119 -34.85 5.97 17.93
CA HIS A 119 -33.64 5.18 18.21
C HIS A 119 -33.76 3.68 17.86
N GLY A 120 -34.95 3.09 17.99
CA GLY A 120 -35.19 1.67 17.72
C GLY A 120 -35.31 1.31 16.23
N SER A 121 -35.89 2.20 15.41
CA SER A 121 -36.19 1.94 13.98
C SER A 121 -34.95 2.01 13.08
N SER A 122 -33.87 2.61 13.56
CA SER A 122 -32.58 2.67 12.85
C SER A 122 -31.98 1.30 12.47
N ARG A 123 -32.40 0.21 13.13
CA ARG A 123 -31.91 -1.16 12.85
C ARG A 123 -32.53 -1.80 11.61
N GLU A 124 -33.71 -1.34 11.20
CA GLU A 124 -34.46 -1.90 10.07
C GLU A 124 -34.15 -1.19 8.76
N ALA A 125 -33.61 0.04 8.84
CA ALA A 125 -33.35 0.92 7.69
C ALA A 125 -32.58 0.26 6.54
N VAL A 126 -31.54 -0.52 6.86
CA VAL A 126 -30.73 -1.20 5.83
C VAL A 126 -31.52 -2.31 5.14
N THR A 127 -32.28 -3.09 5.90
CA THR A 127 -33.09 -4.17 5.35
C THR A 127 -34.20 -3.61 4.44
N GLU A 128 -34.85 -2.53 4.85
CA GLU A 128 -35.91 -1.87 4.08
C GLU A 128 -35.37 -1.23 2.81
N ILE A 129 -34.29 -0.43 2.91
CA ILE A 129 -33.75 0.26 1.74
C ILE A 129 -33.20 -0.72 0.69
N MET A 130 -32.61 -1.84 1.11
CA MET A 130 -32.19 -2.90 0.19
C MET A 130 -33.38 -3.64 -0.44
N ALA A 131 -34.47 -3.84 0.30
CA ALA A 131 -35.69 -4.41 -0.28
C ALA A 131 -36.30 -3.47 -1.34
N TYR A 132 -36.28 -2.16 -1.09
CA TYR A 132 -36.73 -1.15 -2.06
C TYR A 132 -35.80 -1.03 -3.26
N GLU A 133 -34.48 -1.14 -3.07
CA GLU A 133 -33.51 -1.22 -4.18
C GLU A 133 -33.83 -2.42 -5.07
N HIS A 134 -33.99 -3.60 -4.49
CA HIS A 134 -34.31 -4.81 -5.24
C HIS A 134 -35.61 -4.65 -6.02
N GLU A 135 -36.64 -4.09 -5.40
CA GLU A 135 -37.90 -3.86 -6.10
C GLU A 135 -37.76 -2.84 -7.23
N ALA A 136 -37.03 -1.75 -7.04
CA ALA A 136 -36.74 -0.79 -8.12
C ALA A 136 -36.05 -1.49 -9.31
N LEU A 137 -35.07 -2.36 -9.04
CA LEU A 137 -34.37 -3.14 -10.07
C LEU A 137 -35.28 -4.16 -10.79
N ASN A 138 -36.32 -4.68 -10.13
CA ASN A 138 -37.33 -5.52 -10.78
C ASN A 138 -38.10 -4.76 -11.87
N HIS A 139 -38.34 -3.45 -11.68
CA HIS A 139 -38.96 -2.59 -12.70
C HIS A 139 -38.00 -2.19 -13.82
N THR A 140 -36.68 -2.22 -13.56
CA THR A 140 -35.66 -1.79 -14.52
C THR A 140 -34.57 -2.85 -14.72
N PRO A 141 -34.90 -3.98 -15.39
CA PRO A 141 -33.93 -5.06 -15.62
C PRO A 141 -32.71 -4.54 -16.38
N PHE A 142 -31.54 -5.07 -16.05
CA PHE A 142 -30.21 -4.65 -16.54
C PHE A 142 -29.69 -3.30 -16.01
N SER A 143 -30.44 -2.61 -15.15
CA SER A 143 -29.87 -1.47 -14.42
C SER A 143 -28.79 -1.95 -13.48
N SER A 144 -27.71 -1.17 -13.39
CA SER A 144 -26.66 -1.39 -12.42
C SER A 144 -27.11 -0.94 -11.04
N ALA A 145 -26.46 -1.46 -10.01
CA ALA A 145 -26.65 -0.94 -8.66
C ALA A 145 -26.19 0.53 -8.47
N ASN A 146 -25.50 1.13 -9.46
CA ASN A 146 -25.18 2.55 -9.45
C ASN A 146 -26.34 3.42 -9.99
N ASP A 147 -27.34 2.82 -10.63
CA ASP A 147 -28.53 3.53 -11.14
C ASP A 147 -29.59 3.74 -10.06
N VAL A 148 -29.42 3.10 -8.90
CA VAL A 148 -30.24 3.28 -7.70
C VAL A 148 -29.36 3.78 -6.55
N MET A 149 -29.60 5.01 -6.13
CA MET A 149 -28.93 5.65 -5.01
C MET A 149 -29.81 5.66 -3.78
N MET A 150 -29.16 5.73 -2.63
CA MET A 150 -29.80 5.56 -1.34
C MET A 150 -29.44 6.72 -0.41
N VAL A 151 -30.42 7.22 0.32
CA VAL A 151 -30.28 8.26 1.32
C VAL A 151 -30.95 7.78 2.61
N ILE A 152 -30.19 7.69 3.69
CA ILE A 152 -30.72 7.39 5.02
C ILE A 152 -30.73 8.68 5.82
N VAL A 153 -31.92 9.15 6.18
CA VAL A 153 -32.13 10.29 7.07
C VAL A 153 -32.41 9.77 8.47
N SER A 154 -31.55 10.08 9.44
CA SER A 154 -31.75 9.61 10.82
C SER A 154 -31.36 10.65 11.86
N ARG A 155 -32.02 10.68 13.02
CA ARG A 155 -31.53 11.47 14.16
C ARG A 155 -30.27 10.89 14.81
N ASN A 156 -30.11 9.57 14.74
CA ASN A 156 -29.00 8.86 15.36
C ASN A 156 -28.50 7.73 14.47
N PHE A 157 -27.19 7.68 14.26
CA PHE A 157 -26.49 6.58 13.63
C PHE A 157 -25.88 5.69 14.71
N SER A 158 -26.47 4.51 14.89
CA SER A 158 -25.94 3.51 15.82
C SER A 158 -24.72 2.80 15.22
N THR A 159 -23.89 2.19 16.06
CA THR A 159 -22.76 1.36 15.61
C THR A 159 -23.19 0.31 14.59
N LEU A 160 -24.34 -0.34 14.78
CA LEU A 160 -24.83 -1.34 13.83
C LEU A 160 -25.14 -0.72 12.46
N LEU A 161 -25.77 0.45 12.44
CA LEU A 161 -26.09 1.16 11.20
C LEU A 161 -24.83 1.65 10.50
N ASP A 162 -23.86 2.18 11.25
CA ASP A 162 -22.57 2.62 10.70
C ASP A 162 -21.80 1.45 10.06
N HIS A 163 -21.74 0.29 10.72
CA HIS A 163 -21.11 -0.91 10.17
C HIS A 163 -21.84 -1.42 8.93
N ALA A 164 -23.17 -1.44 8.95
CA ALA A 164 -23.97 -1.92 7.82
C ALA A 164 -23.82 -1.02 6.60
N VAL A 165 -23.96 0.30 6.75
CA VAL A 165 -23.78 1.26 5.66
C VAL A 165 -22.35 1.24 5.13
N THR A 166 -21.35 1.18 6.02
CA THR A 166 -19.95 1.05 5.60
C THR A 166 -19.73 -0.19 4.76
N GLY A 167 -20.34 -1.33 5.15
CA GLY A 167 -20.28 -2.56 4.38
C GLY A 167 -20.86 -2.42 2.98
N LEU A 168 -22.03 -1.77 2.88
CA LEU A 168 -22.66 -1.47 1.59
C LEU A 168 -21.80 -0.58 0.69
N ASN A 169 -21.29 0.52 1.24
CA ASN A 169 -20.51 1.51 0.49
C ASN A 169 -19.11 1.00 0.10
N SER A 170 -18.41 0.33 1.02
CA SER A 170 -17.00 -0.03 0.85
C SER A 170 -16.81 -1.40 0.17
N TRP A 171 -17.67 -2.38 0.48
CA TRP A 171 -17.47 -3.77 0.07
C TRP A 171 -18.50 -4.26 -0.96
N SER A 172 -19.69 -3.66 -1.00
CA SER A 172 -20.75 -3.99 -1.98
C SER A 172 -20.93 -2.93 -3.08
N HIS A 173 -20.08 -1.91 -3.08
CA HIS A 173 -20.06 -0.78 -4.03
C HIS A 173 -21.43 -0.11 -4.23
N ARG A 174 -22.26 -0.08 -3.17
CA ARG A 174 -23.52 0.66 -3.14
C ARG A 174 -23.28 2.13 -2.85
N ARG A 175 -24.29 2.97 -3.12
CA ARG A 175 -24.22 4.42 -2.96
C ARG A 175 -25.22 4.89 -1.91
N VAL A 176 -24.81 4.84 -0.65
CA VAL A 176 -25.63 5.26 0.49
C VAL A 176 -25.08 6.55 1.10
N LEU A 177 -25.87 7.61 1.08
CA LEU A 177 -25.63 8.86 1.79
C LEU A 177 -26.34 8.84 3.14
N CYS A 178 -25.61 9.17 4.22
CA CYS A 178 -26.19 9.30 5.55
C CYS A 178 -26.35 10.78 5.92
N LEU A 179 -27.58 11.17 6.25
CA LEU A 179 -27.93 12.52 6.67
C LEU A 179 -28.49 12.49 8.09
N ARG A 180 -27.83 13.20 9.00
CA ARG A 180 -28.30 13.41 10.36
C ARG A 180 -29.33 14.53 10.39
N PHE A 181 -30.56 14.21 10.76
CA PHE A 181 -31.62 15.20 10.89
C PHE A 181 -31.48 15.99 12.20
N ASP A 182 -31.32 17.30 12.09
CA ASP A 182 -31.22 18.24 13.21
C ASP A 182 -32.34 19.29 13.13
N ASP A 183 -33.22 19.29 14.12
CA ASP A 183 -34.31 20.25 14.28
C ASP A 183 -34.14 21.16 15.51
N SER A 184 -32.93 21.23 16.07
CA SER A 184 -32.62 22.08 17.23
C SER A 184 -32.60 23.58 16.87
N GLN A 185 -32.37 23.91 15.60
CA GLN A 185 -32.35 25.27 15.08
C GLN A 185 -33.75 25.74 14.63
N ALA A 186 -33.89 27.04 14.35
CA ALA A 186 -35.15 27.61 13.86
C ALA A 186 -35.63 26.94 12.56
N GLU A 187 -34.70 26.71 11.64
CA GLU A 187 -34.88 25.95 10.40
C GLU A 187 -34.21 24.57 10.54
N PRO A 188 -34.91 23.46 10.24
CA PRO A 188 -34.32 22.13 10.31
C PRO A 188 -33.23 21.94 9.24
N GLN A 189 -32.22 21.13 9.56
CA GLN A 189 -31.06 20.88 8.70
C GLN A 189 -30.76 19.38 8.57
N LEU A 190 -30.08 19.02 7.48
CA LEU A 190 -29.58 17.68 7.21
C LEU A 190 -28.05 17.72 7.24
N ILE A 191 -27.44 17.24 8.31
CA ILE A 191 -25.99 17.26 8.47
C ILE A 191 -25.40 15.98 7.90
N VAL A 192 -24.48 16.07 6.95
CA VAL A 192 -23.80 14.89 6.39
C VAL A 192 -23.12 14.11 7.52
N HIS A 193 -23.47 12.83 7.63
CA HIS A 193 -22.85 11.88 8.55
C HIS A 193 -21.98 10.92 7.75
N ILE A 194 -20.71 10.79 8.11
CA ILE A 194 -19.81 9.80 7.52
C ILE A 194 -19.72 8.61 8.47
N PRO A 195 -20.24 7.43 8.08
CA PRO A 195 -20.19 6.25 8.93
C PRO A 195 -18.77 5.88 9.34
N ILE A 196 -18.61 5.47 10.61
CA ILE A 196 -17.32 5.05 11.18
C ILE A 196 -17.45 3.59 11.64
N ALA A 197 -16.84 2.67 10.88
CA ALA A 197 -16.86 1.24 11.20
C ALA A 197 -15.48 0.58 11.18
N TRP A 198 -14.43 1.33 10.83
CA TRP A 198 -13.05 0.86 10.84
C TRP A 198 -12.29 1.42 12.03
N SER A 199 -11.49 0.57 12.68
CA SER A 199 -10.50 0.97 13.67
C SER A 199 -9.14 0.90 13.02
N ALA A 200 -8.42 2.02 12.93
CA ALA A 200 -7.08 2.02 12.35
C ALA A 200 -6.18 0.99 13.03
N ILE A 201 -5.54 0.16 12.20
CA ILE A 201 -4.59 -0.87 12.61
C ILE A 201 -3.14 -0.45 12.37
N GLY A 202 -2.91 0.78 11.89
CA GLY A 202 -1.59 1.39 11.77
C GLY A 202 -0.74 0.85 10.63
N GLN A 203 -1.35 0.09 9.70
CA GLN A 203 -0.63 -0.57 8.63
C GLN A 203 -0.55 0.33 7.40
N LYS A 204 0.69 0.63 6.97
CA LYS A 204 0.99 1.39 5.74
C LYS A 204 0.89 0.54 4.47
N GLY A 205 0.92 -0.79 4.62
CA GLY A 205 0.88 -1.77 3.56
C GLY A 205 0.56 -3.15 4.14
N LEU A 206 0.48 -4.15 3.26
CA LEU A 206 0.30 -5.55 3.65
C LEU A 206 1.55 -6.08 4.38
N THR A 207 1.36 -7.14 5.15
CA THR A 207 2.47 -7.85 5.81
C THR A 207 3.25 -8.68 4.77
N ALA A 208 4.41 -9.22 5.15
CA ALA A 208 5.21 -10.08 4.27
C ALA A 208 4.39 -11.26 3.69
N ASP A 209 3.45 -11.79 4.49
CA ASP A 209 2.55 -12.89 4.12
C ASP A 209 1.18 -12.40 3.62
N GLY A 210 1.07 -11.10 3.34
CA GLY A 210 -0.19 -10.45 3.00
C GLY A 210 -0.65 -10.68 1.58
N ILE A 211 0.26 -11.02 0.67
CA ILE A 211 -0.06 -11.58 -0.64
C ILE A 211 0.63 -12.93 -0.77
N VAL A 212 -0.17 -13.93 -1.09
CA VAL A 212 0.31 -15.23 -1.51
C VAL A 212 0.35 -15.21 -3.03
N ALA A 213 1.26 -15.94 -3.67
CA ALA A 213 1.29 -16.10 -5.11
C ALA A 213 1.45 -17.57 -5.49
N ALA A 214 0.70 -18.01 -6.50
CA ALA A 214 0.75 -19.36 -7.05
C ALA A 214 0.92 -19.32 -8.57
N THR A 215 1.57 -20.34 -9.13
CA THR A 215 1.87 -20.41 -10.57
C THR A 215 0.93 -21.37 -11.28
N LEU A 216 0.06 -20.90 -12.15
CA LEU A 216 -0.69 -21.74 -13.08
C LEU A 216 0.16 -22.03 -14.31
N SER A 217 0.71 -23.24 -14.34
CA SER A 217 1.49 -23.76 -15.48
C SER A 217 0.54 -24.28 -16.55
N PHE A 218 0.87 -24.03 -17.82
CA PHE A 218 0.12 -24.49 -18.98
C PHE A 218 1.01 -25.41 -19.83
N THR A 219 0.46 -26.51 -20.31
CA THR A 219 1.08 -27.40 -21.30
C THR A 219 0.21 -27.36 -22.57
N PRO A 220 0.62 -26.60 -23.60
CA PRO A 220 -0.21 -26.37 -24.77
C PRO A 220 -0.33 -27.61 -25.65
N ALA A 221 -1.45 -27.70 -26.38
CA ALA A 221 -1.58 -28.64 -27.49
C ALA A 221 -0.55 -28.34 -28.59
N SER A 222 -0.05 -29.38 -29.26
CA SER A 222 1.00 -29.26 -30.28
C SER A 222 0.60 -28.47 -31.54
N SER A 223 -0.68 -28.13 -31.68
CA SER A 223 -1.21 -27.33 -32.79
C SER A 223 -1.06 -25.82 -32.62
N LEU A 224 -0.74 -25.35 -31.40
CA LEU A 224 -0.66 -23.92 -31.09
C LEU A 224 0.76 -23.41 -31.29
N ASP A 225 0.88 -22.23 -31.89
CA ASP A 225 2.14 -21.50 -31.93
C ASP A 225 2.32 -20.60 -30.69
N GLU A 226 3.45 -19.92 -30.59
CA GLU A 226 3.80 -19.09 -29.43
C GLU A 226 2.85 -17.89 -29.23
N ASP A 227 2.34 -17.31 -30.33
CA ASP A 227 1.40 -16.19 -30.28
C ASP A 227 0.01 -16.67 -29.83
N ASP A 228 -0.43 -17.83 -30.32
CA ASP A 228 -1.65 -18.50 -29.86
C ASP A 228 -1.56 -18.81 -28.36
N ILE A 229 -0.43 -19.36 -27.89
CA ILE A 229 -0.22 -19.68 -26.47
C ILE A 229 -0.28 -18.40 -25.63
N HIS A 230 0.36 -17.31 -26.07
CA HIS A 230 0.28 -16.02 -25.39
C HIS A 230 -1.17 -15.52 -25.29
N ALA A 231 -1.94 -15.59 -26.37
CA ALA A 231 -3.33 -15.17 -26.41
C ALA A 231 -4.22 -16.02 -25.49
N VAL A 232 -3.99 -17.33 -25.44
CA VAL A 232 -4.68 -18.28 -24.57
C VAL A 232 -4.39 -17.96 -23.09
N CYS A 233 -3.12 -17.81 -22.71
CA CYS A 233 -2.75 -17.45 -21.33
C CYS A 233 -3.29 -16.06 -20.93
N SER A 234 -3.26 -15.08 -21.83
CA SER A 234 -3.82 -13.75 -21.59
C SER A 234 -5.33 -13.79 -21.38
N THR A 235 -6.05 -14.61 -22.16
CA THR A 235 -7.49 -14.79 -22.00
C THR A 235 -7.82 -15.49 -20.69
N ALA A 236 -7.07 -16.52 -20.31
CA ALA A 236 -7.24 -17.22 -19.04
C ALA A 236 -7.02 -16.27 -17.84
N ALA A 237 -5.96 -15.44 -17.87
CA ALA A 237 -5.72 -14.43 -16.84
C ALA A 237 -6.88 -13.41 -16.74
N ASN A 238 -7.40 -12.94 -17.88
CA ASN A 238 -8.55 -12.04 -17.91
C ASN A 238 -9.84 -12.67 -17.34
N LEU A 239 -10.07 -13.96 -17.61
CA LEU A 239 -11.22 -14.69 -17.05
C LEU A 239 -11.08 -14.79 -15.53
N MET A 240 -9.89 -15.15 -15.04
CA MET A 240 -9.57 -15.22 -13.61
C MET A 240 -9.84 -13.89 -12.90
N VAL A 241 -9.32 -12.79 -13.44
CA VAL A 241 -9.50 -11.43 -12.89
C VAL A 241 -10.99 -11.07 -12.79
N ARG A 242 -11.78 -11.35 -13.84
CA ARG A 242 -13.22 -11.04 -13.87
C ARG A 242 -14.04 -11.88 -12.90
N GLU A 243 -13.71 -13.16 -12.75
CA GLU A 243 -14.36 -14.05 -11.80
C GLU A 243 -14.02 -13.68 -10.37
N ALA A 244 -12.75 -13.33 -10.11
CA ALA A 244 -12.27 -12.86 -8.83
C ALA A 244 -12.93 -11.54 -8.38
N GLU A 245 -13.08 -10.59 -9.30
CA GLU A 245 -13.79 -9.33 -9.06
C GLU A 245 -15.27 -9.57 -8.65
N ARG A 246 -15.96 -10.49 -9.35
CA ARG A 246 -17.36 -10.84 -9.01
C ARG A 246 -17.50 -11.53 -7.67
N SER A 247 -16.48 -12.28 -7.26
CA SER A 247 -16.44 -12.96 -5.96
C SER A 247 -16.06 -12.02 -4.81
N GLY A 248 -15.68 -10.76 -5.08
CA GLY A 248 -15.29 -9.78 -4.06
C GLY A 248 -13.88 -10.02 -3.48
N GLY A 249 -13.05 -10.82 -4.16
CA GLY A 249 -11.66 -11.04 -3.75
C GLY A 249 -10.77 -9.83 -4.05
N SER A 250 -9.49 -9.87 -3.64
CA SER A 250 -8.48 -8.88 -4.02
C SER A 250 -7.15 -9.57 -4.35
N GLY A 251 -6.47 -9.11 -5.40
CA GLY A 251 -5.29 -9.79 -5.91
C GLY A 251 -4.83 -9.31 -7.28
N PHE A 252 -3.96 -10.10 -7.91
CA PHE A 252 -3.42 -9.84 -9.25
C PHE A 252 -3.24 -11.12 -10.07
N ALA A 253 -3.22 -11.00 -11.39
CA ALA A 253 -2.81 -12.05 -12.31
C ALA A 253 -1.75 -11.50 -13.26
N MET A 254 -0.67 -12.24 -13.45
CA MET A 254 0.48 -11.86 -14.24
C MET A 254 0.78 -12.95 -15.26
N VAL A 255 0.69 -12.61 -16.54
CA VAL A 255 1.20 -13.47 -17.60
C VAL A 255 2.68 -13.23 -17.72
N ALA A 256 3.47 -14.29 -17.70
CA ALA A 256 4.92 -14.18 -17.75
C ALA A 256 5.54 -15.18 -18.73
N TYR A 257 6.61 -14.74 -19.38
CA TYR A 257 7.40 -15.54 -20.31
C TYR A 257 8.42 -16.39 -19.55
N ASN A 258 8.53 -17.66 -19.90
CA ASN A 258 9.50 -18.59 -19.35
C ASN A 258 10.67 -18.79 -20.32
N HIS A 259 11.79 -18.12 -20.05
CA HIS A 259 13.01 -18.17 -20.88
C HIS A 259 13.70 -19.54 -20.89
N LEU A 260 13.26 -20.50 -20.07
CA LEU A 260 13.67 -21.90 -20.16
C LEU A 260 13.02 -22.64 -21.35
N TYR A 261 11.92 -22.14 -21.90
CA TYR A 261 11.29 -22.70 -23.10
C TYR A 261 12.21 -22.54 -24.32
N PRO A 262 12.26 -23.47 -25.28
CA PRO A 262 11.58 -24.77 -25.29
C PRO A 262 12.39 -25.90 -24.62
N ARG A 263 13.61 -25.62 -24.15
CA ARG A 263 14.56 -26.68 -23.77
C ARG A 263 14.26 -27.34 -22.42
N MET A 264 13.80 -26.57 -21.44
CA MET A 264 13.57 -27.06 -20.07
C MET A 264 12.17 -26.75 -19.53
N ALA A 265 11.35 -26.02 -20.28
CA ALA A 265 9.96 -25.75 -19.94
C ALA A 265 9.02 -26.23 -21.03
N ASN A 266 7.84 -26.71 -20.63
CA ASN A 266 6.83 -27.24 -21.55
C ASN A 266 6.01 -26.16 -22.27
N SER A 267 6.04 -24.92 -21.77
CA SER A 267 5.34 -23.77 -22.35
C SER A 267 6.18 -22.50 -22.27
N PRO A 268 6.07 -21.61 -23.28
CA PRO A 268 6.68 -20.29 -23.24
C PRO A 268 5.99 -19.36 -22.24
N TYR A 269 4.73 -19.58 -21.89
CA TYR A 269 3.98 -18.72 -20.97
C TYR A 269 3.41 -19.47 -19.78
N LEU A 270 3.34 -18.78 -18.64
CA LEU A 270 2.64 -19.19 -17.43
C LEU A 270 1.87 -18.00 -16.84
N ILE A 271 0.99 -18.28 -15.88
CA ILE A 271 0.25 -17.24 -15.15
C ILE A 271 0.67 -17.31 -13.67
N LEU A 272 1.23 -16.23 -13.16
CA LEU A 272 1.43 -16.03 -11.72
C LEU A 272 0.21 -15.28 -11.17
N ALA A 273 -0.58 -15.93 -10.32
CA ALA A 273 -1.70 -15.31 -9.65
C ALA A 273 -1.33 -14.97 -8.21
N GLY A 274 -1.77 -13.81 -7.71
CA GLY A 274 -1.59 -13.30 -6.36
C GLY A 274 -2.95 -13.09 -5.66
N VAL A 275 -3.14 -13.53 -4.42
CA VAL A 275 -4.37 -13.30 -3.62
C VAL A 275 -3.99 -12.70 -2.27
N VAL A 276 -4.72 -11.66 -1.86
CA VAL A 276 -4.56 -11.04 -0.54
C VAL A 276 -5.03 -12.01 0.54
N ASN A 277 -4.18 -12.28 1.53
CA ASN A 277 -4.49 -13.11 2.68
C ASN A 277 -5.31 -12.30 3.72
N PRO A 278 -6.62 -12.59 3.90
CA PRO A 278 -7.47 -11.85 4.83
C PRO A 278 -7.09 -12.04 6.31
N PHE A 279 -6.29 -13.06 6.64
CA PHE A 279 -5.88 -13.37 8.01
C PHE A 279 -4.55 -12.70 8.43
N SER A 280 -3.81 -12.14 7.47
CA SER A 280 -2.47 -11.58 7.69
C SER A 280 -2.44 -10.29 8.51
N PHE A 281 -3.55 -9.54 8.54
CA PHE A 281 -3.60 -8.19 9.12
C PHE A 281 -3.57 -8.18 10.65
N LEU A 282 -4.25 -9.12 11.30
CA LEU A 282 -4.52 -9.06 12.73
C LEU A 282 -3.28 -9.37 13.57
N GLU A 283 -2.49 -10.38 13.19
CA GLU A 283 -1.27 -10.78 13.92
C GLU A 283 -0.29 -9.61 14.01
N ARG A 284 -0.08 -8.90 12.89
CA ARG A 284 0.80 -7.73 12.85
C ARG A 284 0.24 -6.56 13.66
N ALA A 285 -1.04 -6.28 13.54
CA ALA A 285 -1.66 -5.17 14.29
C ALA A 285 -1.53 -5.36 15.81
N GLN A 286 -1.57 -6.60 16.31
CA GLN A 286 -1.31 -6.90 17.71
C GLN A 286 0.19 -6.86 18.06
N SER A 287 1.06 -7.40 17.21
CA SER A 287 2.50 -7.42 17.50
C SER A 287 3.13 -6.03 17.52
N GLU A 288 2.61 -5.11 16.69
CA GLU A 288 3.01 -3.70 16.65
C GLU A 288 2.27 -2.84 17.69
N GLY A 289 1.33 -3.42 18.43
CA GLY A 289 0.63 -2.74 19.52
C GLY A 289 -0.45 -1.74 19.08
N PHE A 290 -0.94 -1.82 17.85
CA PHE A 290 -2.06 -0.99 17.35
C PHE A 290 -3.42 -1.46 17.83
N LEU A 291 -3.53 -2.74 18.17
CA LEU A 291 -4.70 -3.35 18.77
C LEU A 291 -4.30 -3.97 20.10
N GLU A 292 -5.05 -3.66 21.16
CA GLU A 292 -5.01 -4.45 22.40
C GLU A 292 -5.28 -5.94 22.08
N ASN A 293 -4.90 -6.83 22.99
CA ASN A 293 -5.27 -8.26 22.96
C ASN A 293 -6.79 -8.41 23.17
N SER A 294 -7.60 -7.88 22.26
CA SER A 294 -9.06 -7.95 22.28
C SER A 294 -9.46 -9.37 21.89
N ARG A 295 -10.02 -10.10 22.86
CA ARG A 295 -10.49 -11.49 22.73
C ARG A 295 -11.88 -11.55 22.09
N SER A 296 -12.01 -11.05 20.86
CA SER A 296 -13.22 -11.37 20.10
C SER A 296 -13.12 -12.82 19.63
N PRO A 297 -14.23 -13.58 19.54
CA PRO A 297 -14.19 -14.96 19.04
C PRO A 297 -13.58 -15.08 17.63
N ILE A 298 -13.73 -14.05 16.80
CA ILE A 298 -13.11 -13.99 15.46
C ILE A 298 -11.60 -13.76 15.59
N CYS A 299 -11.16 -12.86 16.47
CA CYS A 299 -9.74 -12.64 16.71
C CYS A 299 -9.06 -13.90 17.24
N ASP A 300 -9.65 -14.54 18.26
CA ASP A 300 -9.14 -15.78 18.84
C ASP A 300 -9.07 -16.91 17.78
N PHE A 301 -10.05 -16.96 16.88
CA PHE A 301 -10.07 -17.92 15.77
C PHE A 301 -8.97 -17.64 14.74
N ILE A 302 -8.75 -16.38 14.36
CA ILE A 302 -7.73 -16.01 13.36
C ILE A 302 -6.31 -16.21 13.90
N LEU A 303 -6.10 -15.88 15.18
CA LEU A 303 -4.81 -15.95 15.86
C LEU A 303 -4.48 -17.36 16.38
N GLU A 304 -5.37 -18.33 16.20
CA GLU A 304 -5.09 -19.73 16.46
C GLU A 304 -3.91 -20.20 15.58
N ASP A 305 -2.95 -20.90 16.19
CA ASP A 305 -1.67 -21.24 15.59
C ASP A 305 -1.82 -21.87 14.19
N GLY A 306 -1.02 -21.36 13.24
CA GLY A 306 -0.97 -21.84 11.86
C GLY A 306 -1.91 -21.16 10.86
N ARG A 307 -3.04 -20.55 11.26
CA ARG A 307 -4.04 -20.04 10.29
C ARG A 307 -3.63 -18.79 9.54
N THR A 308 -2.89 -17.88 10.17
CA THR A 308 -2.37 -16.68 9.51
C THR A 308 -1.32 -17.02 8.44
N ARG A 309 -0.66 -18.18 8.60
CA ARG A 309 0.40 -18.71 7.71
C ARG A 309 -0.07 -19.84 6.80
N GLU A 310 -1.28 -20.39 7.00
CA GLU A 310 -1.85 -21.42 6.12
C GLU A 310 -2.43 -20.76 4.87
N LEU A 311 -1.50 -20.41 3.98
CA LEU A 311 -1.78 -19.61 2.81
C LEU A 311 -2.66 -20.33 1.78
N SER A 312 -2.63 -21.66 1.72
CA SER A 312 -3.30 -22.50 0.71
C SER A 312 -4.83 -22.41 0.73
N ALA A 313 -5.44 -22.19 1.90
CA ALA A 313 -6.90 -22.08 2.03
C ALA A 313 -7.46 -20.84 1.31
N CYS A 314 -6.68 -19.76 1.25
CA CYS A 314 -7.06 -18.48 0.62
C CYS A 314 -7.20 -18.58 -0.91
N TRP A 315 -6.71 -19.66 -1.52
CA TRP A 315 -6.68 -19.91 -2.96
C TRP A 315 -7.78 -20.83 -3.44
N SER A 316 -8.36 -21.63 -2.54
CA SER A 316 -9.23 -22.75 -2.89
C SER A 316 -10.34 -22.37 -3.86
N TRP A 317 -10.96 -21.20 -3.68
CA TRP A 317 -12.02 -20.70 -4.56
C TRP A 317 -11.51 -20.32 -5.97
N LEU A 318 -10.26 -19.87 -6.10
CA LEU A 318 -9.60 -19.52 -7.37
C LEU A 318 -9.00 -20.77 -8.05
N SER A 319 -8.56 -21.74 -7.26
CA SER A 319 -7.80 -22.92 -7.70
C SER A 319 -8.64 -24.19 -7.89
N ASN A 320 -9.95 -24.16 -7.57
CA ASN A 320 -10.82 -25.31 -7.83
C ASN A 320 -10.80 -25.68 -9.32
N ASP A 321 -10.80 -26.98 -9.65
CA ASP A 321 -10.78 -27.57 -11.01
C ASP A 321 -11.97 -27.17 -11.91
N GLY A 322 -12.77 -26.17 -11.51
CA GLY A 322 -13.89 -25.60 -12.26
C GLY A 322 -13.83 -24.09 -12.46
N GLY A 323 -12.73 -23.40 -12.11
CA GLY A 323 -12.58 -21.97 -12.40
C GLY A 323 -12.55 -21.70 -13.90
N ALA A 324 -13.11 -20.57 -14.35
CA ALA A 324 -13.28 -20.28 -15.78
C ALA A 324 -11.95 -20.25 -16.55
N ALA A 325 -10.85 -19.86 -15.89
CA ALA A 325 -9.52 -19.86 -16.46
C ALA A 325 -8.99 -21.28 -16.75
N VAL A 326 -9.13 -22.21 -15.79
CA VAL A 326 -8.69 -23.61 -15.93
C VAL A 326 -9.52 -24.30 -17.02
N GLN A 327 -10.85 -24.18 -16.96
CA GLN A 327 -11.75 -24.74 -17.97
C GLN A 327 -11.44 -24.22 -19.38
N TYR A 328 -11.09 -22.94 -19.49
CA TYR A 328 -10.67 -22.36 -20.76
C TYR A 328 -9.35 -22.97 -21.26
N LEU A 329 -8.33 -23.10 -20.40
CA LEU A 329 -7.05 -23.69 -20.75
C LEU A 329 -7.17 -25.18 -21.16
N GLU A 330 -8.06 -25.95 -20.53
CA GLU A 330 -8.32 -27.35 -20.88
C GLU A 330 -8.82 -27.54 -22.33
N GLY A 331 -9.45 -26.51 -22.91
CA GLY A 331 -9.81 -26.51 -24.32
C GLY A 331 -8.63 -26.46 -25.30
N TYR A 332 -7.44 -26.06 -24.81
CA TYR A 332 -6.25 -25.76 -25.60
C TYR A 332 -5.00 -26.53 -25.14
N GLY A 333 -5.09 -27.33 -24.08
CA GLY A 333 -3.98 -28.05 -23.49
C GLY A 333 -4.33 -28.63 -22.11
N SER A 334 -3.34 -28.74 -21.23
CA SER A 334 -3.54 -29.06 -19.82
C SER A 334 -2.92 -27.99 -18.93
N SER A 335 -3.47 -27.80 -17.72
CA SER A 335 -2.95 -26.83 -16.76
C SER A 335 -2.78 -27.42 -15.37
N GLU A 336 -1.81 -26.93 -14.62
CA GLU A 336 -1.50 -27.39 -13.26
C GLU A 336 -1.09 -26.22 -12.38
N TRP A 337 -1.60 -26.19 -11.14
CA TRP A 337 -1.19 -25.22 -10.14
C TRP A 337 0.10 -25.64 -9.43
N ALA A 338 1.14 -24.85 -9.69
CA ALA A 338 2.44 -24.71 -9.05
C ALA A 338 2.41 -24.09 -7.63
N LEU A 339 3.43 -24.41 -6.81
CA LEU A 339 3.82 -23.85 -5.50
C LEU A 339 3.23 -22.47 -5.15
N ALA A 340 2.74 -22.34 -3.91
CA ALA A 340 2.38 -21.08 -3.29
C ALA A 340 3.54 -20.52 -2.45
N GLN A 341 3.89 -19.25 -2.63
CA GLN A 341 4.88 -18.52 -1.80
C GLN A 341 4.45 -17.06 -1.57
N GLY A 342 4.97 -16.40 -0.53
CA GLY A 342 4.66 -15.00 -0.27
C GLY A 342 5.24 -14.08 -1.35
N TRP A 343 4.58 -12.94 -1.60
CA TRP A 343 5.14 -11.92 -2.50
C TRP A 343 6.47 -11.38 -1.98
N GLU A 344 6.60 -11.16 -0.67
CA GLU A 344 7.85 -10.70 -0.07
C GLU A 344 9.00 -11.70 -0.31
N ASP A 345 8.75 -13.00 -0.30
CA ASP A 345 9.76 -14.02 -0.60
C ASP A 345 10.27 -13.92 -2.06
N ILE A 346 9.37 -13.58 -3.00
CA ILE A 346 9.71 -13.35 -4.40
C ILE A 346 10.59 -12.11 -4.55
N ARG A 347 10.38 -11.10 -3.70
CA ARG A 347 11.02 -9.77 -3.81
C ARG A 347 12.18 -9.57 -2.83
N ASN A 348 12.42 -10.47 -1.89
CA ASN A 348 13.52 -10.42 -0.94
C ASN A 348 14.88 -10.41 -1.68
N ILE A 349 15.78 -9.50 -1.31
CA ILE A 349 17.10 -9.36 -1.90
C ILE A 349 18.00 -10.60 -1.69
N GLU A 350 17.77 -11.35 -0.61
CA GLU A 350 18.50 -12.58 -0.32
C GLU A 350 18.27 -13.66 -1.39
N ARG A 351 17.25 -13.51 -2.24
CA ARG A 351 16.97 -14.45 -3.33
C ARG A 351 18.14 -14.64 -4.29
N TRP A 352 18.98 -13.61 -4.46
CA TRP A 352 20.15 -13.65 -5.34
C TRP A 352 21.19 -14.70 -4.91
N ARG A 353 21.24 -15.00 -3.60
CA ARG A 353 22.20 -15.95 -3.02
C ARG A 353 21.87 -17.39 -3.34
N TYR A 354 20.62 -17.70 -3.66
CA TYR A 354 20.23 -19.09 -3.90
C TYR A 354 20.79 -19.55 -5.25
N PRO A 355 21.48 -20.70 -5.30
CA PRO A 355 22.02 -21.26 -6.55
C PRO A 355 20.93 -21.88 -7.45
N GLY A 356 19.68 -21.97 -6.96
CA GLY A 356 18.55 -22.55 -7.69
C GLY A 356 17.99 -21.69 -8.82
N LEU A 357 17.08 -22.26 -9.61
CA LEU A 357 16.26 -21.53 -10.59
C LEU A 357 15.16 -20.75 -9.85
N THR A 358 15.50 -19.55 -9.40
CA THR A 358 14.54 -18.58 -8.87
C THR A 358 13.76 -17.95 -10.03
N LEU A 359 12.56 -17.44 -9.74
CA LEU A 359 11.70 -16.81 -10.75
C LEU A 359 12.44 -15.69 -11.50
N ASP A 360 13.26 -14.91 -10.81
CA ASP A 360 13.98 -13.78 -11.41
C ASP A 360 15.07 -14.16 -12.41
N ARG A 361 15.41 -15.45 -12.50
CA ARG A 361 16.40 -15.96 -13.46
C ARG A 361 15.81 -16.41 -14.78
N HIS A 362 14.51 -16.67 -14.84
CA HIS A 362 13.92 -17.22 -16.06
C HIS A 362 12.48 -16.81 -16.35
N ILE A 363 11.75 -16.20 -15.40
CA ILE A 363 10.40 -15.70 -15.61
C ILE A 363 10.46 -14.19 -15.80
N MET A 364 9.94 -13.71 -16.94
CA MET A 364 9.80 -12.29 -17.25
C MET A 364 8.32 -11.93 -17.37
N PRO A 365 7.78 -11.07 -16.48
CA PRO A 365 6.43 -10.54 -16.61
C PRO A 365 6.17 -9.86 -17.96
N VAL A 366 5.06 -10.18 -18.62
CA VAL A 366 4.65 -9.65 -19.94
C VAL A 366 3.41 -8.77 -19.82
N SER A 367 2.49 -9.13 -18.95
CA SER A 367 1.36 -8.29 -18.56
C SER A 367 0.92 -8.59 -17.14
N VAL A 368 0.35 -7.59 -16.46
CA VAL A 368 -0.27 -7.74 -15.15
C VAL A 368 -1.71 -7.24 -15.23
N ASP A 369 -2.62 -7.78 -14.44
CA ASP A 369 -3.90 -7.12 -14.16
C ASP A 369 -4.28 -7.36 -12.70
N PHE A 370 -5.11 -6.48 -12.16
CA PHE A 370 -5.46 -6.42 -10.75
C PHE A 370 -6.98 -6.42 -10.57
N TRP A 371 -7.44 -6.97 -9.45
CA TRP A 371 -8.86 -6.97 -9.07
C TRP A 371 -9.06 -6.56 -7.62
N GLY A 372 -10.31 -6.20 -7.29
CA GLY A 372 -10.71 -5.74 -5.97
C GLY A 372 -9.94 -4.49 -5.53
N VAL A 373 -9.58 -4.42 -4.25
CA VAL A 373 -8.91 -3.26 -3.65
C VAL A 373 -7.58 -2.94 -4.32
N LEU A 374 -6.82 -3.98 -4.73
CA LEU A 374 -5.56 -3.81 -5.45
C LEU A 374 -5.82 -3.23 -6.86
N GLY A 375 -6.90 -3.65 -7.51
CA GLY A 375 -7.35 -3.10 -8.78
C GLY A 375 -7.76 -1.64 -8.68
N ASP A 376 -8.50 -1.27 -7.64
CA ASP A 376 -8.88 0.11 -7.39
C ASP A 376 -7.65 0.99 -7.14
N TYR A 377 -6.70 0.54 -6.31
CA TYR A 377 -5.45 1.24 -6.07
C TYR A 377 -4.63 1.44 -7.35
N ALA A 378 -4.41 0.37 -8.12
CA ALA A 378 -3.61 0.42 -9.34
C ALA A 378 -4.21 1.33 -10.42
N ARG A 379 -5.55 1.32 -10.56
CA ARG A 379 -6.27 2.21 -11.49
C ARG A 379 -6.25 3.67 -10.99
N ASP A 380 -6.38 3.90 -9.69
CA ASP A 380 -6.30 5.24 -9.09
C ASP A 380 -4.91 5.86 -9.29
N ALA A 381 -3.85 5.07 -9.14
CA ALA A 381 -2.47 5.51 -9.36
C ALA A 381 -2.25 6.08 -10.76
N VAL A 382 -2.83 5.47 -11.81
CA VAL A 382 -2.67 5.94 -13.19
C VAL A 382 -3.75 6.92 -13.66
N ARG A 383 -4.88 7.04 -12.95
CA ARG A 383 -5.98 7.96 -13.29
C ARG A 383 -5.53 9.42 -13.27
N HIS A 384 -4.60 9.76 -12.39
CA HIS A 384 -4.07 11.10 -12.21
C HIS A 384 -2.69 11.21 -12.87
N VAL A 385 -2.64 11.68 -14.12
CA VAL A 385 -1.39 11.75 -14.90
C VAL A 385 -0.32 12.60 -14.21
N ASP A 386 -0.71 13.68 -13.52
CA ASP A 386 0.24 14.53 -12.80
C ASP A 386 0.84 13.82 -11.58
N ARG A 387 0.06 12.96 -10.89
CA ARG A 387 0.59 12.06 -9.86
C ARG A 387 1.63 11.11 -10.45
N MET A 388 1.33 10.48 -11.58
CA MET A 388 2.31 9.64 -12.29
C MET A 388 3.56 10.42 -12.65
N ARG A 389 3.45 11.68 -13.11
CA ARG A 389 4.62 12.51 -13.43
C ARG A 389 5.48 12.84 -12.21
N ASN A 390 4.84 13.09 -11.08
CA ASN A 390 5.52 13.48 -9.84
C ASN A 390 6.23 12.28 -9.18
N PHE A 391 5.60 11.11 -9.17
CA PHE A 391 6.12 9.96 -8.43
C PHE A 391 6.75 8.89 -9.32
N MET A 392 6.30 8.73 -10.56
CA MET A 392 6.79 7.70 -11.48
C MET A 392 7.02 8.28 -12.88
N SER A 393 7.84 9.34 -12.95
CA SER A 393 8.06 10.13 -14.17
C SER A 393 8.48 9.27 -15.38
N SER A 394 9.24 8.19 -15.14
CA SER A 394 9.64 7.21 -16.16
C SER A 394 8.45 6.45 -16.76
N CYS A 395 7.38 6.27 -15.97
CA CYS A 395 6.16 5.55 -16.28
C CYS A 395 5.01 6.45 -16.78
N ALA A 396 5.13 7.77 -16.64
CA ALA A 396 4.11 8.75 -17.04
C ALA A 396 4.11 9.01 -18.56
N ARG A 397 3.93 7.97 -19.38
CA ARG A 397 3.95 8.02 -20.85
C ARG A 397 2.61 7.60 -21.45
N PRO A 398 2.23 8.15 -22.63
CA PRO A 398 1.02 7.69 -23.31
C PRO A 398 1.02 6.18 -23.54
N GLY A 399 -0.07 5.51 -23.16
CA GLY A 399 -0.25 4.06 -23.33
C GLY A 399 0.37 3.18 -22.24
N MET A 400 1.01 3.77 -21.22
CA MET A 400 1.43 3.05 -20.03
C MET A 400 0.29 3.06 -19.01
N ASP A 401 -0.34 1.90 -18.80
CA ASP A 401 -1.39 1.69 -17.81
C ASP A 401 -0.93 0.71 -16.72
N TRP A 402 -1.80 0.42 -15.76
CA TRP A 402 -1.51 -0.50 -14.65
C TRP A 402 -1.14 -1.92 -15.12
N ARG A 403 -1.37 -2.26 -16.39
CA ARG A 403 -1.05 -3.58 -16.95
C ARG A 403 0.38 -3.69 -17.43
N HIS A 404 1.08 -2.56 -17.55
CA HIS A 404 2.49 -2.56 -17.91
C HIS A 404 3.31 -3.26 -16.81
N PRO A 405 4.14 -4.28 -17.12
CA PRO A 405 4.75 -5.12 -16.10
C PRO A 405 5.64 -4.41 -15.09
N ILE A 406 6.47 -3.46 -15.54
CA ILE A 406 7.31 -2.66 -14.62
C ILE A 406 6.44 -1.90 -13.61
N LEU A 407 5.38 -1.24 -14.08
CA LEU A 407 4.49 -0.48 -13.21
C LEU A 407 3.69 -1.41 -12.29
N GLY A 408 3.16 -2.51 -12.82
CA GLY A 408 2.43 -3.49 -12.02
C GLY A 408 3.27 -4.07 -10.88
N VAL A 409 4.54 -4.43 -11.14
CA VAL A 409 5.43 -4.94 -10.08
C VAL A 409 5.78 -3.85 -9.07
N LEU A 410 6.04 -2.60 -9.50
CA LEU A 410 6.28 -1.48 -8.57
C LEU A 410 5.08 -1.21 -7.65
N LEU A 411 3.86 -1.25 -8.19
CA LEU A 411 2.63 -1.10 -7.41
C LEU A 411 2.44 -2.27 -6.42
N LEU A 412 2.80 -3.50 -6.81
CA LEU A 412 2.78 -4.65 -5.90
C LEU A 412 3.81 -4.51 -4.77
N ASP A 413 5.01 -4.06 -5.09
CA ASP A 413 6.08 -3.84 -4.11
C ASP A 413 5.66 -2.75 -3.09
N GLU A 414 4.99 -1.70 -3.55
CA GLU A 414 4.45 -0.65 -2.68
C GLU A 414 3.36 -1.15 -1.72
N ILE A 415 2.53 -2.10 -2.17
CA ILE A 415 1.43 -2.64 -1.37
C ILE A 415 1.92 -3.73 -0.41
N ALA A 416 2.80 -4.63 -0.86
CA ALA A 416 3.03 -5.91 -0.22
C ALA A 416 4.49 -6.21 0.14
N SER A 417 5.41 -5.30 -0.16
CA SER A 417 6.81 -5.45 0.20
C SER A 417 7.28 -4.39 1.18
N THR A 418 8.34 -4.73 1.91
CA THR A 418 9.02 -3.74 2.76
C THR A 418 9.53 -2.60 1.87
N PRO A 419 9.17 -1.33 2.15
CA PRO A 419 9.57 -0.22 1.32
C PRO A 419 11.11 -0.12 1.26
N PRO A 420 11.69 0.34 0.15
CA PRO A 420 13.14 0.44 0.00
C PRO A 420 13.76 1.36 1.07
N LEU A 421 13.03 2.39 1.50
CA LEU A 421 13.36 3.28 2.61
C LEU A 421 12.22 3.29 3.62
N ILE A 422 12.53 3.19 4.90
CA ILE A 422 11.53 3.34 5.98
C ILE A 422 11.35 4.84 6.22
N ASP A 423 10.13 5.36 6.09
CA ASP A 423 9.78 6.78 6.28
C ASP A 423 10.63 7.77 5.46
N GLY A 424 11.17 7.31 4.32
CA GLY A 424 12.08 8.05 3.45
C GLY A 424 13.47 8.28 4.03
N GLN A 425 13.89 7.52 5.04
CA GLN A 425 15.17 7.68 5.72
C GLN A 425 16.34 7.06 4.93
N TRP A 426 17.39 7.85 4.67
CA TRP A 426 18.62 7.42 3.99
C TRP A 426 19.65 6.91 5.00
N THR A 427 19.45 5.70 5.49
CA THR A 427 20.35 5.06 6.45
C THR A 427 21.61 4.47 5.80
N PHE A 428 22.54 4.00 6.62
CA PHE A 428 23.75 3.32 6.13
C PHE A 428 23.38 2.05 5.34
N SER A 429 22.43 1.25 5.82
CA SER A 429 21.96 0.07 5.10
C SER A 429 21.24 0.41 3.80
N ALA A 430 20.47 1.50 3.75
CA ALA A 430 19.81 1.97 2.53
C ALA A 430 20.82 2.35 1.44
N LEU A 431 21.89 3.08 1.80
CA LEU A 431 22.94 3.46 0.85
C LEU A 431 23.78 2.26 0.40
N PHE A 432 24.08 1.32 1.29
CA PHE A 432 24.71 0.06 0.92
C PHE A 432 23.84 -0.73 -0.09
N ARG A 433 22.53 -0.84 0.16
CA ARG A 433 21.56 -1.49 -0.73
C ARG A 433 21.47 -0.78 -2.08
N LEU A 434 21.44 0.56 -2.11
CA LEU A 434 21.47 1.34 -3.35
C LEU A 434 22.71 1.00 -4.19
N GLY A 435 23.88 0.95 -3.56
CA GLY A 435 25.12 0.55 -4.22
C GLY A 435 25.03 -0.85 -4.83
N LEU A 436 24.51 -1.83 -4.07
CA LEU A 436 24.32 -3.21 -4.55
C LEU A 436 23.41 -3.27 -5.79
N LEU A 437 22.27 -2.58 -5.73
CA LEU A 437 21.27 -2.57 -6.80
C LEU A 437 21.82 -1.95 -8.08
N LEU A 438 22.48 -0.79 -7.97
CA LEU A 438 23.11 -0.12 -9.10
C LEU A 438 24.23 -0.99 -9.70
N GLY A 439 25.08 -1.59 -8.86
CA GLY A 439 26.18 -2.45 -9.31
C GLY A 439 25.67 -3.66 -10.09
N ARG A 440 24.67 -4.34 -9.53
CA ARG A 440 24.01 -5.48 -10.18
C ARG A 440 23.37 -5.09 -11.50
N PHE A 441 22.59 -4.00 -11.53
CA PHE A 441 21.94 -3.51 -12.74
C PHE A 441 22.95 -3.13 -13.84
N GLY A 442 24.03 -2.41 -13.47
CA GLY A 442 25.10 -2.04 -14.38
C GLY A 442 25.79 -3.26 -14.99
N SER A 443 26.16 -4.24 -14.17
CA SER A 443 26.82 -5.47 -14.63
C SER A 443 25.92 -6.32 -15.52
N LEU A 444 24.63 -6.48 -15.19
CA LEU A 444 23.67 -7.21 -16.03
C LEU A 444 23.41 -6.51 -17.36
N SER A 445 23.26 -5.18 -17.32
CA SER A 445 23.11 -4.37 -18.54
C SER A 445 24.32 -4.50 -19.46
N ALA A 446 25.52 -4.54 -18.87
CA ALA A 446 26.75 -4.74 -19.62
C ALA A 446 26.81 -6.12 -20.27
N GLN A 447 26.51 -7.19 -19.50
CA GLN A 447 26.45 -8.55 -20.02
C GLN A 447 25.43 -8.70 -21.16
N ILE A 448 24.24 -8.10 -21.03
CA ILE A 448 23.22 -8.16 -22.08
C ILE A 448 23.64 -7.44 -23.37
N ALA A 449 24.33 -6.31 -23.25
CA ALA A 449 24.78 -5.56 -24.42
C ALA A 449 25.83 -6.34 -25.23
N ASP A 450 26.71 -7.09 -24.56
CA ASP A 450 27.76 -7.89 -25.19
C ASP A 450 27.35 -9.35 -25.47
N ALA A 451 26.17 -9.79 -25.02
CA ALA A 451 25.72 -11.18 -25.13
C ALA A 451 25.27 -11.57 -26.55
N GLU A 452 25.59 -12.82 -26.92
CA GLU A 452 25.02 -13.47 -28.10
C GLU A 452 23.50 -13.68 -27.96
N PRO A 453 22.74 -13.84 -29.06
CA PRO A 453 21.27 -13.88 -29.02
C PRO A 453 20.67 -14.87 -28.02
N GLU A 454 21.23 -16.08 -27.91
CA GLU A 454 20.74 -17.10 -26.97
C GLU A 454 20.99 -16.72 -25.50
N GLN A 455 22.18 -16.19 -25.21
CA GLN A 455 22.53 -15.71 -23.86
C GLN A 455 21.68 -14.49 -23.49
N LYS A 456 21.53 -13.54 -24.42
CA LYS A 456 20.70 -12.36 -24.26
C LYS A 456 19.27 -12.74 -23.88
N ARG A 457 18.69 -13.74 -24.55
CA ARG A 457 17.36 -14.28 -24.24
C ARG A 457 17.27 -14.82 -22.82
N LEU A 458 18.28 -15.53 -22.33
CA LEU A 458 18.28 -16.08 -20.96
C LEU A 458 18.46 -14.99 -19.89
N LEU A 459 19.15 -13.89 -20.22
CA LEU A 459 19.39 -12.77 -19.31
C LEU A 459 18.20 -11.79 -19.20
N GLN A 460 17.21 -11.88 -20.09
CA GLN A 460 16.07 -10.95 -20.14
C GLN A 460 15.27 -10.91 -18.83
N ALA A 461 14.98 -12.07 -18.23
CA ALA A 461 14.32 -12.13 -16.94
C ALA A 461 15.13 -11.39 -15.86
N SER A 462 16.40 -11.72 -15.70
CA SER A 462 17.25 -11.12 -14.66
C SER A 462 17.43 -9.62 -14.83
N SER A 463 17.51 -9.15 -16.08
CA SER A 463 17.55 -7.72 -16.37
C SER A 463 16.22 -7.02 -16.08
N PHE A 464 15.08 -7.64 -16.38
CA PHE A 464 13.78 -7.08 -16.01
C PHE A 464 13.70 -6.88 -14.50
N TRP A 465 14.01 -7.92 -13.72
CA TRP A 465 13.92 -7.85 -12.27
C TRP A 465 14.95 -6.89 -11.66
N ALA A 466 16.17 -6.82 -12.22
CA ALA A 466 17.15 -5.82 -11.80
C ALA A 466 16.71 -4.39 -12.10
N GLU A 467 16.03 -4.15 -13.23
CA GLU A 467 15.45 -2.84 -13.56
C GLU A 467 14.37 -2.45 -12.55
N VAL A 468 13.48 -3.38 -12.18
CA VAL A 468 12.42 -3.11 -11.20
C VAL A 468 12.98 -2.90 -9.79
N ASP A 469 13.91 -3.75 -9.33
CA ASP A 469 14.53 -3.60 -8.01
C ASP A 469 15.23 -2.24 -7.86
N MET A 470 15.85 -1.76 -8.94
CA MET A 470 16.50 -0.46 -8.99
C MET A 470 15.48 0.69 -9.08
N ALA A 471 14.40 0.53 -9.86
CA ALA A 471 13.43 1.60 -10.10
C ALA A 471 12.80 2.14 -8.81
N GLY A 472 12.45 1.25 -7.86
CA GLY A 472 11.86 1.65 -6.58
C GLY A 472 12.77 2.55 -5.73
N ILE A 473 14.07 2.23 -5.64
CA ILE A 473 15.00 3.08 -4.86
C ILE A 473 15.41 4.34 -5.62
N LEU A 474 15.48 4.31 -6.96
CA LEU A 474 15.75 5.50 -7.76
C LEU A 474 14.59 6.51 -7.74
N GLN A 475 13.36 6.03 -7.57
CA GLN A 475 12.22 6.91 -7.29
C GLN A 475 12.45 7.71 -6.01
N GLU A 476 12.92 7.08 -4.94
CA GLU A 476 13.26 7.77 -3.69
C GLU A 476 14.42 8.76 -3.86
N VAL A 477 15.44 8.41 -4.67
CA VAL A 477 16.52 9.36 -5.02
C VAL A 477 15.95 10.57 -5.75
N ALA A 478 15.05 10.36 -6.72
CA ALA A 478 14.44 11.44 -7.49
C ALA A 478 13.58 12.35 -6.61
N LEU A 479 12.77 11.78 -5.70
CA LEU A 479 11.97 12.51 -4.72
C LEU A 479 12.84 13.31 -3.76
N ARG A 480 13.95 12.73 -3.31
CA ARG A 480 14.90 13.43 -2.44
C ARG A 480 15.55 14.59 -3.18
N TYR A 481 16.03 14.37 -4.41
CA TYR A 481 16.62 15.41 -5.24
C TYR A 481 15.63 16.55 -5.55
N SER A 482 14.37 16.25 -5.87
CA SER A 482 13.38 17.29 -6.16
C SER A 482 13.00 18.14 -4.95
N SER A 483 13.22 17.62 -3.73
CA SER A 483 12.81 18.26 -2.49
C SER A 483 13.98 18.92 -1.74
N ALA A 484 15.22 18.52 -2.02
CA ALA A 484 16.42 19.01 -1.35
C ALA A 484 16.87 20.37 -1.88
N GLU A 485 17.11 21.32 -0.99
CA GLU A 485 17.68 22.64 -1.29
C GLU A 485 19.21 22.60 -1.41
N ASP A 486 19.85 21.56 -0.86
CA ASP A 486 21.30 21.41 -0.75
C ASP A 486 21.92 20.55 -1.86
N ILE A 487 21.13 20.07 -2.83
CA ILE A 487 21.61 19.30 -4.00
C ILE A 487 21.47 20.13 -5.28
N ASP A 488 22.56 20.79 -5.68
CA ASP A 488 22.56 21.70 -6.86
C ASP A 488 22.82 20.99 -8.20
N GLU A 489 23.51 19.83 -8.19
CA GLU A 489 23.89 19.11 -9.41
C GLU A 489 22.77 18.14 -9.83
N PRO A 490 22.20 18.26 -11.05
CA PRO A 490 21.17 17.33 -11.50
C PRO A 490 21.72 15.92 -11.73
N PRO A 491 20.96 14.86 -11.41
CA PRO A 491 21.40 13.50 -11.65
C PRO A 491 21.56 13.20 -13.15
N PRO A 492 22.61 12.46 -13.56
CA PRO A 492 22.78 12.05 -14.96
C PRO A 492 21.70 11.02 -15.37
N THR A 493 21.46 10.88 -16.68
CA THR A 493 20.46 9.93 -17.18
C THR A 493 21.05 8.54 -17.43
N ILE A 494 20.49 7.52 -16.78
CA ILE A 494 20.84 6.12 -17.05
C ILE A 494 20.23 5.69 -18.40
N SER A 495 21.07 5.40 -19.40
CA SER A 495 20.68 5.20 -20.80
C SER A 495 21.03 3.82 -21.36
N VAL A 496 21.04 2.77 -20.53
CA VAL A 496 21.54 1.44 -20.90
C VAL A 496 20.89 0.83 -22.16
N ARG A 497 19.60 1.11 -22.42
CA ARG A 497 18.89 0.58 -23.61
C ARG A 497 19.36 1.19 -24.94
N ARG A 498 20.12 2.29 -24.90
CA ARG A 498 20.67 2.97 -26.09
C ARG A 498 22.13 2.61 -26.36
N CYS A 499 22.78 1.93 -25.41
CA CYS A 499 24.18 1.53 -25.50
C CYS A 499 24.35 0.38 -26.49
N LYS A 500 25.49 0.36 -27.19
CA LYS A 500 25.84 -0.69 -28.16
C LYS A 500 26.79 -1.72 -27.58
N THR A 501 27.52 -1.35 -26.53
CA THR A 501 28.51 -2.23 -25.88
C THR A 501 28.27 -2.26 -24.38
N GLY A 502 28.73 -3.31 -23.72
CA GLY A 502 28.63 -3.44 -22.28
C GLY A 502 29.43 -2.39 -21.53
N ALA A 503 30.57 -1.96 -22.09
CA ALA A 503 31.36 -0.86 -21.53
C ALA A 503 30.57 0.47 -21.50
N GLU A 504 29.85 0.81 -22.58
CA GLU A 504 28.98 2.00 -22.60
C GLU A 504 27.83 1.88 -21.60
N ALA A 505 27.21 0.70 -21.49
CA ALA A 505 26.12 0.45 -20.55
C ALA A 505 26.59 0.60 -19.10
N PHE A 506 27.73 0.00 -18.74
CA PHE A 506 28.30 0.10 -17.40
C PHE A 506 28.76 1.52 -17.08
N ALA A 507 29.36 2.23 -18.04
CA ALA A 507 29.77 3.63 -17.88
C ALA A 507 28.57 4.52 -17.58
N SER A 508 27.43 4.34 -18.28
CA SER A 508 26.21 5.13 -18.03
C SER A 508 25.68 4.97 -16.61
N VAL A 509 25.80 3.78 -16.01
CA VAL A 509 25.41 3.55 -14.60
C VAL A 509 26.49 4.07 -13.65
N SER A 510 27.76 3.95 -14.02
CA SER A 510 28.90 4.46 -13.24
C SER A 510 28.86 5.98 -13.08
N ASP A 511 28.51 6.72 -14.14
CA ASP A 511 28.33 8.18 -14.08
C ASP A 511 27.28 8.57 -13.03
N PHE A 512 26.20 7.79 -12.91
CA PHE A 512 25.18 7.99 -11.88
C PHE A 512 25.70 7.64 -10.49
N ALA A 513 26.45 6.54 -10.34
CA ALA A 513 27.06 6.17 -9.07
C ALA A 513 28.07 7.23 -8.57
N ASP A 514 28.81 7.85 -9.49
CA ASP A 514 29.73 8.95 -9.18
C ASP A 514 28.98 10.22 -8.76
N TRP A 515 27.81 10.50 -9.37
CA TRP A 515 26.93 11.57 -8.92
C TRP A 515 26.38 11.32 -7.51
N ILE A 516 25.95 10.09 -7.20
CA ILE A 516 25.50 9.73 -5.85
C ILE A 516 26.61 10.01 -4.81
N LEU A 517 27.83 9.58 -5.11
CA LEU A 517 28.95 9.82 -4.20
C LEU A 517 29.25 11.31 -4.04
N ARG A 518 29.34 12.08 -5.13
CA ARG A 518 29.79 13.47 -5.06
C ARG A 518 28.70 14.44 -4.59
N ALA A 519 27.52 14.37 -5.17
CA ALA A 519 26.46 15.37 -5.01
C ALA A 519 25.37 14.92 -4.02
N PHE A 520 25.00 13.64 -4.02
CA PHE A 520 23.92 13.15 -3.15
C PHE A 520 24.41 12.89 -1.71
N ILE A 521 25.53 12.20 -1.52
CA ILE A 521 26.06 11.90 -0.17
C ILE A 521 26.94 13.05 0.35
N GLY A 522 27.69 13.71 -0.54
CA GLY A 522 28.68 14.72 -0.17
C GLY A 522 30.03 14.14 0.27
N GLU A 523 31.04 14.99 0.41
CA GLU A 523 32.42 14.59 0.77
C GLU A 523 32.62 14.36 2.28
N ASP A 524 31.82 15.02 3.11
CA ASP A 524 31.97 15.01 4.57
C ASP A 524 31.48 13.70 5.21
N GLU A 525 30.54 13.00 4.58
CA GLU A 525 29.90 11.78 5.09
C GLU A 525 30.68 10.49 4.75
N GLN A 526 31.92 10.40 5.25
CA GLN A 526 32.86 9.32 4.89
C GLN A 526 32.32 7.89 5.11
N LEU A 527 31.58 7.66 6.20
CA LEU A 527 31.04 6.34 6.49
C LEU A 527 29.90 5.96 5.52
N MET A 528 29.01 6.90 5.20
CA MET A 528 27.93 6.70 4.22
C MET A 528 28.47 6.47 2.80
N ARG A 529 29.50 7.22 2.40
CA ARG A 529 30.22 6.96 1.14
C ARG A 529 30.81 5.56 1.13
N SER A 530 31.42 5.13 2.24
CA SER A 530 31.96 3.77 2.37
C SER A 530 30.87 2.71 2.24
N ALA A 531 29.66 2.95 2.74
CA ALA A 531 28.52 2.04 2.60
C ALA A 531 28.18 1.86 1.11
N PHE A 532 27.89 2.97 0.43
CA PHE A 532 27.52 2.97 -0.98
C PHE A 532 28.60 2.35 -1.87
N SER A 533 29.85 2.80 -1.75
CA SER A 533 30.96 2.29 -2.55
C SER A 533 31.21 0.80 -2.34
N THR A 534 31.08 0.31 -1.10
CA THR A 534 31.23 -1.12 -0.82
C THR A 534 30.11 -1.91 -1.48
N GLY A 535 28.85 -1.47 -1.33
CA GLY A 535 27.72 -2.11 -2.01
C GLY A 535 27.91 -2.19 -3.53
N TRP A 536 28.26 -1.06 -4.15
CA TRP A 536 28.56 -0.96 -5.59
C TRP A 536 29.64 -1.95 -6.03
N GLN A 537 30.73 -2.07 -5.26
CA GLN A 537 31.85 -2.95 -5.60
C GLN A 537 31.54 -4.43 -5.34
N THR A 538 30.82 -4.74 -4.26
CA THR A 538 30.65 -6.13 -3.80
C THR A 538 29.39 -6.81 -4.32
N HIS A 539 28.52 -6.16 -5.09
CA HIS A 539 27.25 -6.73 -5.58
C HIS A 539 27.39 -8.16 -6.14
N ALA A 540 28.46 -8.42 -6.90
CA ALA A 540 28.68 -9.69 -7.56
C ALA A 540 28.96 -10.88 -6.61
N ILE A 541 29.36 -10.62 -5.35
CA ILE A 541 29.59 -11.70 -4.37
C ILE A 541 28.28 -12.33 -3.88
N PHE A 542 27.16 -11.60 -4.00
CA PHE A 542 25.86 -12.01 -3.46
C PHE A 542 24.93 -12.63 -4.51
N ASP A 543 25.26 -12.54 -5.79
CA ASP A 543 24.46 -13.11 -6.86
C ASP A 543 25.23 -14.21 -7.58
N TRP A 544 24.69 -15.43 -7.48
CA TRP A 544 25.26 -16.62 -8.09
C TRP A 544 25.45 -16.51 -9.61
N GLN A 545 24.69 -15.62 -10.27
CA GLN A 545 24.81 -15.38 -11.70
C GLN A 545 26.21 -14.91 -12.12
N PHE A 546 26.95 -14.21 -11.24
CA PHE A 546 28.28 -13.69 -11.57
C PHE A 546 29.42 -14.67 -11.28
N ASP A 547 29.23 -15.63 -10.36
CA ASP A 547 30.27 -16.56 -9.93
C ASP A 547 29.71 -17.93 -9.56
N ALA A 548 29.08 -18.59 -10.53
CA ALA A 548 28.38 -19.86 -10.30
C ALA A 548 29.28 -21.03 -9.86
N LYS A 549 30.60 -20.92 -10.04
CA LYS A 549 31.59 -21.95 -9.65
C LYS A 549 32.40 -21.56 -8.42
N GLN A 550 32.24 -20.33 -7.94
CA GLN A 550 32.99 -19.75 -6.83
C GLN A 550 34.51 -19.78 -7.03
N ASP A 551 34.96 -19.71 -8.28
CA ASP A 551 36.37 -19.82 -8.66
C ASP A 551 36.90 -18.58 -9.39
N ASP A 552 36.08 -17.54 -9.59
CA ASP A 552 36.52 -16.30 -10.23
C ASP A 552 37.52 -15.52 -9.30
N PRO A 553 38.77 -15.29 -9.75
CA PRO A 553 39.76 -14.55 -8.97
C PRO A 553 39.39 -13.09 -8.68
N GLN A 554 38.63 -12.43 -9.57
CA GLN A 554 38.15 -11.06 -9.35
C GLN A 554 37.10 -11.03 -8.24
N ILE A 555 36.14 -11.97 -8.28
CA ILE A 555 35.11 -12.10 -7.25
C ILE A 555 35.72 -12.50 -5.91
N THR A 556 36.77 -13.33 -5.91
CA THR A 556 37.54 -13.64 -4.71
C THR A 556 38.13 -12.39 -4.05
N ARG A 557 38.72 -11.47 -4.83
CA ARG A 557 39.22 -10.18 -4.30
C ARG A 557 38.09 -9.31 -3.75
N LEU A 558 36.91 -9.31 -4.38
CA LEU A 558 35.74 -8.59 -3.88
C LEU A 558 35.20 -9.21 -2.58
N ARG A 559 35.29 -10.54 -2.42
CA ARG A 559 34.98 -11.21 -1.15
C ARG A 559 35.94 -10.77 -0.05
N ASP A 560 37.24 -10.72 -0.33
CA ASP A 560 38.23 -10.23 0.65
C ASP A 560 37.95 -8.79 1.09
N LEU A 561 37.63 -7.91 0.13
CA LEU A 561 37.20 -6.54 0.40
C LEU A 561 35.92 -6.50 1.26
N GLY A 562 34.91 -7.30 0.92
CA GLY A 562 33.67 -7.40 1.70
C GLY A 562 33.94 -7.85 3.14
N VAL A 563 34.81 -8.85 3.34
CA VAL A 563 35.22 -9.33 4.67
C VAL A 563 35.94 -8.25 5.47
N GLU A 564 36.85 -7.51 4.83
CA GLU A 564 37.58 -6.40 5.45
C GLU A 564 36.59 -5.31 5.93
N ARG A 565 35.65 -4.91 5.07
CA ARG A 565 34.64 -3.89 5.35
C ARG A 565 33.67 -4.33 6.44
N ALA A 566 33.12 -5.54 6.34
CA ALA A 566 32.26 -6.13 7.35
C ALA A 566 32.92 -6.11 8.74
N ARG A 567 34.19 -6.53 8.80
CA ARG A 567 34.97 -6.54 10.04
C ARG A 567 35.23 -5.13 10.57
N TYR A 568 35.54 -4.18 9.71
CA TYR A 568 35.74 -2.79 10.10
C TYR A 568 34.47 -2.18 10.69
N TRP A 569 33.33 -2.31 10.02
CA TRP A 569 32.05 -1.78 10.49
C TRP A 569 31.61 -2.39 11.82
N LEU A 570 31.77 -3.71 11.99
CA LEU A 570 31.50 -4.35 13.29
C LEU A 570 32.38 -3.77 14.41
N LYS A 571 33.67 -3.53 14.16
CA LYS A 571 34.56 -2.91 15.16
C LYS A 571 34.10 -1.49 15.52
N CYS A 572 33.67 -0.70 14.54
CA CYS A 572 33.06 0.61 14.78
C CYS A 572 31.81 0.50 15.66
N SER A 573 30.92 -0.46 15.36
CA SER A 573 29.71 -0.70 16.14
C SER A 573 30.00 -1.13 17.58
N ILE A 574 31.04 -1.93 17.84
CA ILE A 574 31.47 -2.25 19.22
C ILE A 574 31.94 -1.01 19.97
N ILE A 575 32.67 -0.12 19.30
CA ILE A 575 33.13 1.12 19.92
C ILE A 575 31.93 1.99 20.30
N ALA A 576 30.93 2.13 19.42
CA ALA A 576 29.70 2.86 19.69
C ALA A 576 28.89 2.22 20.84
N ALA A 577 28.73 0.90 20.83
CA ALA A 577 28.00 0.14 21.83
C ALA A 577 28.65 0.14 23.23
N SER A 578 29.96 0.39 23.30
CA SER A 578 30.73 0.47 24.55
C SER A 578 30.85 1.89 25.12
N GLY A 579 30.23 2.90 24.49
CA GLY A 579 30.24 4.28 24.96
C GLY A 579 29.08 4.61 25.91
N ASP A 580 29.12 5.79 26.53
CA ASP A 580 28.03 6.32 27.37
C ASP A 580 26.96 7.10 26.58
N GLY A 581 26.94 6.95 25.25
CA GLY A 581 26.02 7.65 24.36
C GLY A 581 24.59 7.12 24.42
N ARG A 582 23.62 7.95 23.98
CA ARG A 582 22.19 7.60 23.94
C ARG A 582 21.92 6.32 23.12
N ASP A 583 22.73 6.07 22.09
CA ASP A 583 22.51 4.98 21.12
C ASP A 583 23.29 3.70 21.44
N ALA A 584 24.09 3.69 22.52
CA ALA A 584 24.88 2.53 22.93
C ALA A 584 24.00 1.31 23.26
N SER A 585 22.82 1.54 23.86
CA SER A 585 21.87 0.47 24.14
C SER A 585 21.28 -0.15 22.87
N ALA A 586 20.94 0.68 21.88
CA ALA A 586 20.37 0.21 20.61
C ALA A 586 21.39 -0.63 19.83
N ALA A 587 22.65 -0.16 19.76
CA ALA A 587 23.74 -0.92 19.16
C ALA A 587 24.01 -2.25 19.86
N ASN A 588 24.00 -2.29 21.20
CA ASN A 588 24.14 -3.53 21.95
C ASN A 588 23.03 -4.53 21.61
N THR A 589 21.77 -4.08 21.60
CA THR A 589 20.64 -4.93 21.23
C THR A 589 20.79 -5.48 19.80
N ALA A 590 21.10 -4.61 18.82
CA ALA A 590 21.25 -5.03 17.43
C ALA A 590 22.37 -6.08 17.23
N ILE A 591 23.51 -5.92 17.91
CA ILE A 591 24.63 -6.87 17.86
C ILE A 591 24.24 -8.20 18.49
N ILE A 592 23.62 -8.19 19.68
CA ILE A 592 23.19 -9.41 20.38
C ILE A 592 22.17 -10.17 19.55
N THR A 593 21.20 -9.48 18.94
CA THR A 593 20.20 -10.11 18.07
C THR A 593 20.84 -10.79 16.85
N SER A 594 21.87 -10.18 16.27
CA SER A 594 22.48 -10.64 15.02
C SER A 594 23.55 -11.72 15.21
N PHE A 595 24.35 -11.62 16.29
CA PHE A 595 25.52 -12.47 16.52
C PHE A 595 25.43 -13.31 17.80
N GLY A 596 24.54 -12.99 18.74
CA GLY A 596 24.42 -13.68 20.03
C GLY A 596 25.77 -13.83 20.73
N ASP A 597 26.07 -15.03 21.20
CA ASP A 597 27.30 -15.36 21.93
C ASP A 597 28.56 -15.35 21.04
N GLN A 598 28.43 -15.25 19.70
CA GLN A 598 29.60 -15.15 18.81
C GLN A 598 30.37 -13.84 19.01
N ILE A 599 29.73 -12.81 19.56
CA ILE A 599 30.34 -11.55 19.96
C ILE A 599 29.99 -11.30 21.44
N PRO A 600 30.86 -11.72 22.39
CA PRO A 600 30.56 -11.66 23.81
C PRO A 600 30.72 -10.24 24.36
N LEU A 601 29.70 -9.38 24.14
CA LEU A 601 29.67 -8.01 24.65
C LEU A 601 29.71 -7.93 26.19
N ASN A 602 29.13 -8.93 26.86
CA ASN A 602 29.13 -9.10 28.31
C ASN A 602 30.53 -9.33 28.92
N GLU A 603 31.47 -9.89 28.15
CA GLU A 603 32.87 -10.08 28.55
C GLU A 603 33.72 -8.83 28.33
N GLY A 604 33.12 -7.77 27.76
CA GLY A 604 33.72 -6.46 27.58
C GLY A 604 34.31 -6.23 26.18
N LYS A 605 34.54 -4.94 25.88
CA LYS A 605 34.96 -4.43 24.55
C LYS A 605 36.13 -5.21 23.92
N ASN A 606 37.16 -5.54 24.69
CA ASN A 606 38.35 -6.20 24.15
C ASN A 606 38.08 -7.65 23.73
N ALA A 607 37.24 -8.38 24.48
CA ALA A 607 36.82 -9.74 24.14
C ALA A 607 35.98 -9.73 22.85
N ALA A 608 35.02 -8.80 22.74
CA ALA A 608 34.22 -8.63 21.54
C ALA A 608 35.06 -8.27 20.29
N LEU A 609 36.05 -7.38 20.42
CA LEU A 609 36.96 -7.05 19.31
C LEU A 609 37.85 -8.23 18.88
N ALA A 610 38.29 -9.06 19.84
CA ALA A 610 39.03 -10.28 19.55
C ALA A 610 38.14 -11.31 18.84
N ALA A 611 36.90 -11.48 19.29
CA ALA A 611 35.91 -12.37 18.68
C ALA A 611 35.62 -11.98 17.22
N ILE A 612 35.43 -10.68 16.93
CA ILE A 612 35.26 -10.18 15.55
C ILE A 612 36.45 -10.55 14.67
N ASN A 613 37.68 -10.52 15.21
CA ASN A 613 38.85 -10.93 14.44
C ASN A 613 38.88 -12.44 14.15
N ALA A 614 38.26 -13.25 15.00
CA ALA A 614 38.17 -14.70 14.84
C ALA A 614 36.99 -15.16 13.98
N LEU A 615 36.01 -14.30 13.70
CA LEU A 615 34.87 -14.62 12.84
C LEU A 615 35.33 -15.08 11.45
N SER A 616 34.69 -16.13 10.96
CA SER A 616 35.00 -16.68 9.64
C SER A 616 34.57 -15.72 8.53
N PRO A 617 35.30 -15.68 7.39
CA PRO A 617 34.89 -14.92 6.21
C PRO A 617 33.46 -15.21 5.76
N THR A 618 33.03 -16.48 5.81
CA THR A 618 31.68 -16.91 5.42
C THR A 618 30.60 -16.23 6.26
N ILE A 619 30.75 -16.18 7.60
CA ILE A 619 29.79 -15.52 8.49
C ILE A 619 29.75 -14.01 8.21
N LEU A 620 30.92 -13.40 7.99
CA LEU A 620 31.00 -11.96 7.70
C LEU A 620 30.30 -11.61 6.40
N ILE A 621 30.50 -12.37 5.33
CA ILE A 621 29.80 -12.15 4.06
C ILE A 621 28.30 -12.43 4.18
N ASP A 622 27.92 -13.52 4.87
CA ASP A 622 26.51 -13.85 5.09
C ASP A 622 25.77 -12.70 5.79
N LYS A 623 26.33 -12.17 6.87
CA LYS A 623 25.76 -11.06 7.64
C LYS A 623 25.92 -9.69 6.95
N LEU A 624 26.82 -9.54 5.97
CA LEU A 624 27.08 -8.26 5.31
C LEU A 624 25.91 -7.76 4.46
N LEU A 625 25.10 -8.64 3.87
CA LEU A 625 24.01 -8.21 2.98
C LEU A 625 22.91 -7.44 3.72
N THR A 626 22.59 -7.82 4.96
CA THR A 626 21.42 -7.30 5.68
C THR A 626 21.76 -6.90 7.13
N GLU A 627 22.37 -7.77 7.91
CA GLU A 627 22.51 -7.59 9.36
C GLU A 627 23.58 -6.56 9.77
N ILE A 628 24.80 -6.65 9.22
CA ILE A 628 25.89 -5.73 9.59
C ILE A 628 25.52 -4.27 9.26
N PRO A 629 25.00 -3.94 8.06
CA PRO A 629 24.54 -2.58 7.79
C PRO A 629 23.43 -2.11 8.74
N ARG A 630 22.47 -2.98 9.10
CA ARG A 630 21.41 -2.65 10.08
C ARG A 630 21.95 -2.41 11.49
N ILE A 631 23.04 -3.08 11.89
CA ILE A 631 23.71 -2.77 13.15
C ILE A 631 24.29 -1.35 13.10
N VAL A 632 24.84 -0.90 11.96
CA VAL A 632 25.36 0.47 11.84
C VAL A 632 24.22 1.48 11.93
N ASP A 633 23.07 1.22 11.31
CA ASP A 633 21.87 2.07 11.40
C ASP A 633 21.40 2.32 12.85
N SER A 634 21.68 1.39 13.77
CA SER A 634 21.24 1.51 15.18
C SER A 634 21.98 2.59 15.99
N TRP A 635 23.11 3.11 15.49
CA TRP A 635 23.91 4.14 16.17
C TRP A 635 24.40 5.27 15.27
N HIS A 636 24.51 5.04 13.96
CA HIS A 636 24.89 6.08 13.02
C HIS A 636 23.64 6.82 12.55
N PRO A 637 23.63 8.16 12.55
CA PRO A 637 22.49 8.91 12.03
C PRO A 637 22.27 8.64 10.54
N GLN A 638 21.04 8.84 10.06
CA GLN A 638 20.75 8.86 8.64
C GLN A 638 21.42 10.06 7.93
N LEU A 639 21.55 9.96 6.60
CA LEU A 639 21.94 11.08 5.76
C LEU A 639 20.84 12.16 5.77
N ALA A 640 21.20 13.36 6.19
CA ALA A 640 20.29 14.50 6.26
C ALA A 640 20.47 15.43 5.05
N HIS A 641 19.35 15.93 4.54
CA HIS A 641 19.27 16.97 3.51
C HIS A 641 18.36 18.09 4.00
N ILE A 642 18.56 19.29 3.48
CA ILE A 642 17.69 20.43 3.77
C ILE A 642 16.49 20.32 2.83
N LEU A 643 15.33 19.93 3.35
CA LEU A 643 14.14 19.70 2.52
C LEU A 643 13.25 20.94 2.45
N THR A 644 12.70 21.18 1.26
CA THR A 644 11.62 22.14 1.04
C THR A 644 10.38 21.69 1.82
N PRO A 645 9.64 22.61 2.46
CA PRO A 645 8.39 22.28 3.15
C PRO A 645 7.35 21.62 2.24
N VAL A 646 6.61 20.66 2.77
CA VAL A 646 5.51 20.01 2.05
C VAL A 646 4.31 20.95 2.00
N ALA A 647 3.65 21.03 0.85
CA ALA A 647 2.45 21.86 0.67
C ALA A 647 1.35 21.46 1.68
N SER A 648 0.77 22.44 2.37
CA SER A 648 -0.13 22.24 3.52
C SER A 648 -1.60 21.98 3.16
N ILE A 649 -1.93 21.76 1.90
CA ILE A 649 -3.32 21.91 1.43
C ILE A 649 -4.02 20.55 1.29
N GLY A 650 -5.16 20.44 1.97
CA GLY A 650 -6.20 19.48 1.64
C GLY A 650 -6.11 18.12 2.34
N HIS A 651 -5.55 18.00 3.54
CA HIS A 651 -5.62 16.74 4.31
C HIS A 651 -6.97 16.56 5.03
N ASP A 652 -7.45 15.32 5.14
CA ASP A 652 -8.62 14.97 5.95
C ASP A 652 -8.26 14.96 7.46
N TRP A 653 -7.96 16.13 8.00
CA TRP A 653 -7.60 16.31 9.42
C TRP A 653 -8.69 15.83 10.37
N ASP A 654 -9.96 15.93 9.95
CA ASP A 654 -11.10 15.45 10.73
C ASP A 654 -11.04 13.93 10.90
N TRP A 655 -10.60 13.18 9.88
CA TRP A 655 -10.35 11.74 10.02
C TRP A 655 -9.21 11.43 10.97
N PHE A 656 -8.06 12.09 10.79
CA PHE A 656 -6.88 11.88 11.62
C PHE A 656 -7.18 12.16 13.10
N GLU A 657 -7.90 13.25 13.39
CA GLU A 657 -8.34 13.59 14.73
C GLU A 657 -9.26 12.51 15.34
N GLN A 658 -10.20 12.00 14.55
CA GLN A 658 -11.07 10.90 14.98
C GLN A 658 -10.29 9.61 15.29
N GLN A 659 -9.29 9.26 14.47
CA GLN A 659 -8.47 8.05 14.70
C GLN A 659 -7.61 8.17 15.95
N ILE A 660 -7.00 9.35 16.19
CA ILE A 660 -6.22 9.62 17.40
C ILE A 660 -7.12 9.54 18.65
N ALA A 661 -8.31 10.15 18.60
CA ALA A 661 -9.27 10.10 19.69
C ALA A 661 -9.73 8.65 19.97
N ALA A 662 -9.96 7.87 18.92
CA ALA A 662 -10.32 6.45 19.04
C ALA A 662 -9.18 5.62 19.65
N ALA A 663 -7.94 5.81 19.20
CA ALA A 663 -6.76 5.15 19.74
C ALA A 663 -6.57 5.47 21.23
N HIS A 664 -6.68 6.74 21.61
CA HIS A 664 -6.60 7.15 23.01
C HIS A 664 -7.70 6.51 23.88
N LYS A 665 -8.93 6.44 23.37
CA LYS A 665 -10.06 5.78 24.06
C LYS A 665 -9.85 4.28 24.24
N ARG A 666 -9.11 3.62 23.34
CA ARG A 666 -8.72 2.21 23.47
C ARG A 666 -7.63 1.96 24.51
N GLY A 667 -6.97 3.01 25.02
CA GLY A 667 -5.90 2.89 26.02
C GLY A 667 -4.50 3.14 25.47
N GLU A 668 -4.36 3.54 24.19
CA GLU A 668 -3.06 3.87 23.62
C GLU A 668 -2.43 5.08 24.31
N LYS A 669 -1.18 4.92 24.74
CA LYS A 669 -0.48 5.92 25.56
C LYS A 669 -0.05 7.14 24.76
N ASN A 670 0.52 6.92 23.57
CA ASN A 670 1.16 7.96 22.76
C ASN A 670 0.72 7.91 21.28
N PRO A 671 -0.60 8.00 20.98
CA PRO A 671 -1.04 8.13 19.60
C PRO A 671 -0.51 9.45 19.00
N CYS A 672 -0.04 9.39 17.75
CA CYS A 672 0.60 10.52 17.08
C CYS A 672 0.27 10.56 15.59
N ILE A 673 0.49 11.73 15.00
CA ILE A 673 0.56 11.92 13.55
C ILE A 673 2.01 11.76 13.13
N CYS A 674 2.27 10.91 12.15
CA CYS A 674 3.57 10.72 11.55
C CYS A 674 3.62 11.42 10.19
N ILE A 675 4.62 12.27 9.98
CA ILE A 675 4.95 12.88 8.67
C ILE A 675 6.27 12.28 8.20
N GLY A 676 6.20 11.45 7.16
CA GLY A 676 7.38 10.87 6.51
C GLY A 676 8.19 11.91 5.73
N ALA A 677 9.45 11.61 5.42
CA ALA A 677 10.30 12.53 4.64
C ALA A 677 9.80 12.74 3.19
N GLY A 678 8.99 11.80 2.68
CA GLY A 678 8.29 11.91 1.38
C GLY A 678 6.94 12.65 1.43
N GLY A 679 6.56 13.23 2.57
CA GLY A 679 5.29 13.96 2.74
C GLY A 679 4.07 13.08 3.04
N GLU A 680 4.27 11.78 3.24
CA GLU A 680 3.22 10.86 3.67
C GLU A 680 2.75 11.19 5.10
N ILE A 681 1.42 11.22 5.31
CA ILE A 681 0.82 11.46 6.63
C ILE A 681 0.04 10.21 7.06
N ALA A 682 0.35 9.71 8.26
CA ALA A 682 -0.30 8.54 8.84
C ALA A 682 -0.55 8.71 10.35
N VAL A 683 -1.41 7.85 10.90
CA VAL A 683 -1.56 7.68 12.35
C VAL A 683 -0.57 6.62 12.82
N GLY A 684 0.19 6.92 13.87
CA GLY A 684 1.12 6.00 14.50
C GLY A 684 1.00 5.99 16.02
N VAL A 685 1.71 5.08 16.66
CA VAL A 685 1.85 5.04 18.13
C VAL A 685 3.34 5.09 18.45
N LEU A 686 3.77 6.09 19.21
CA LEU A 686 5.17 6.19 19.61
C LEU A 686 5.48 5.20 20.74
N PRO A 687 6.60 4.45 20.64
CA PRO A 687 7.01 3.55 21.71
C PRO A 687 7.25 4.32 23.00
N SER A 688 7.07 3.67 24.15
CA SER A 688 7.29 4.32 25.45
C SER A 688 8.78 4.61 25.67
N MET A 689 9.22 5.83 25.35
CA MET A 689 10.61 6.28 25.53
C MET A 689 10.73 7.43 26.52
N PRO A 690 11.87 7.54 27.25
CA PRO A 690 12.12 8.68 28.14
C PRO A 690 12.11 10.01 27.37
N GLY A 691 11.30 10.97 27.80
CA GLY A 691 11.28 12.32 27.25
C GLY A 691 10.18 12.59 26.21
N ILE A 692 9.31 11.62 25.90
CA ILE A 692 8.11 11.89 25.09
C ILE A 692 7.17 12.83 25.86
N PRO A 693 6.75 13.96 25.28
CA PRO A 693 5.80 14.86 25.92
C PRO A 693 4.46 14.17 26.16
N LYS A 694 3.81 14.47 27.29
CA LYS A 694 2.46 13.93 27.58
C LYS A 694 1.39 14.84 26.99
N VAL A 695 0.40 14.25 26.32
CA VAL A 695 -0.81 14.95 25.85
C VAL A 695 -1.98 14.52 26.72
N ASP A 696 -2.57 15.47 27.47
CA ASP A 696 -3.69 15.19 28.38
C ASP A 696 -5.07 15.24 27.69
N ASP A 697 -5.21 16.01 26.61
CA ASP A 697 -6.44 16.11 25.81
C ASP A 697 -6.12 16.02 24.31
N VAL A 698 -6.39 14.84 23.76
CA VAL A 698 -6.14 14.51 22.34
C VAL A 698 -7.10 15.21 21.38
N THR A 699 -8.19 15.81 21.88
CA THR A 699 -9.15 16.59 21.07
C THR A 699 -8.69 18.04 20.84
N GLN A 700 -7.67 18.49 21.58
CA GLN A 700 -7.10 19.83 21.44
C GLN A 700 -5.70 19.78 20.82
N LYS A 701 -4.89 18.81 21.24
CA LYS A 701 -3.48 18.67 20.85
C LYS A 701 -3.16 17.24 20.48
N VAL A 702 -2.12 17.06 19.68
CA VAL A 702 -1.64 15.74 19.27
C VAL A 702 -0.11 15.71 19.24
N LEU A 703 0.45 14.51 19.42
CA LEU A 703 1.87 14.28 19.17
C LEU A 703 2.12 14.26 17.66
N LEU A 704 3.16 14.95 17.22
CA LEU A 704 3.63 14.95 15.85
C LEU A 704 5.03 14.34 15.83
N SER A 705 5.22 13.24 15.09
CA SER A 705 6.54 12.77 14.67
C SER A 705 6.78 13.22 13.23
N SER A 706 7.83 14.02 13.00
CA SER A 706 8.17 14.57 11.68
C SER A 706 9.58 14.17 11.30
N ASN A 707 9.72 13.50 10.15
CA ASN A 707 11.00 13.14 9.53
C ASN A 707 11.41 14.10 8.40
N SER A 708 10.66 15.19 8.22
CA SER A 708 10.87 16.18 7.14
C SER A 708 12.23 16.88 7.16
N SER A 709 12.93 16.95 8.30
CA SER A 709 14.24 17.63 8.42
C SER A 709 15.44 16.67 8.30
N GLY A 710 15.23 15.41 7.90
CA GLY A 710 16.29 14.39 7.92
C GLY A 710 16.66 13.90 9.32
N SER A 711 15.92 14.31 10.36
CA SER A 711 16.01 13.77 11.72
C SER A 711 14.61 13.71 12.34
N GLU A 712 14.29 12.61 13.02
CA GLU A 712 12.97 12.46 13.64
C GLU A 712 12.80 13.49 14.75
N THR A 713 11.81 14.37 14.58
CA THR A 713 11.46 15.40 15.56
C THR A 713 10.09 15.09 16.14
N ILE A 714 10.00 14.96 17.46
CA ILE A 714 8.76 14.70 18.19
C ILE A 714 8.29 15.99 18.89
N LEU A 715 7.09 16.46 18.55
CA LEU A 715 6.52 17.71 19.05
C LEU A 715 5.09 17.50 19.55
N VAL A 716 4.60 18.43 20.39
CA VAL A 716 3.17 18.56 20.68
C VAL A 716 2.65 19.76 19.93
N VAL A 717 1.63 19.53 19.09
CA VAL A 717 1.03 20.55 18.24
C VAL A 717 -0.47 20.60 18.46
N SER A 718 -1.10 21.74 18.23
CA SER A 718 -2.56 21.85 18.20
C SER A 718 -3.13 21.43 16.85
N TRP A 719 -4.38 20.97 16.84
CA TRP A 719 -5.07 20.68 15.58
C TRP A 719 -5.26 21.92 14.70
N GLU A 720 -5.36 23.11 15.29
CA GLU A 720 -5.41 24.37 14.56
C GLU A 720 -4.10 24.67 13.83
N GLU A 721 -2.95 24.43 14.47
CA GLU A 721 -1.62 24.61 13.87
C GLU A 721 -1.37 23.61 12.72
N LEU A 722 -1.80 22.35 12.89
CA LEU A 722 -1.74 21.34 11.83
C LEU A 722 -2.58 21.73 10.62
N ARG A 723 -3.85 22.12 10.85
CA ARG A 723 -4.76 22.58 9.78
C ARG A 723 -4.24 23.83 9.07
N ALA A 724 -3.50 24.69 9.77
CA ALA A 724 -2.90 25.89 9.22
C ALA A 724 -1.52 25.66 8.57
N GLY A 725 -0.97 24.45 8.59
CA GLY A 725 0.37 24.15 8.06
C GLY A 725 1.51 24.79 8.84
N LYS A 726 1.32 25.20 10.11
CA LYS A 726 2.32 25.95 10.89
C LYS A 726 3.24 25.05 11.70
N VAL A 727 3.53 23.86 11.22
CA VAL A 727 4.32 22.84 11.94
C VAL A 727 5.51 22.38 11.11
N PRO A 728 6.65 22.01 11.73
CA PRO A 728 7.83 21.53 11.01
C PRO A 728 7.51 20.37 10.06
N GLY A 729 7.76 20.59 8.77
CA GLY A 729 7.46 19.66 7.68
C GLY A 729 6.25 20.03 6.82
N LEU A 730 5.38 20.93 7.29
CA LEU A 730 4.22 21.45 6.54
C LEU A 730 4.29 22.97 6.28
N SER A 731 5.32 23.65 6.82
CA SER A 731 5.43 25.11 6.92
C SER A 731 6.49 25.74 6.03
#